data_AF-A0A7V9PHA7-F1
#
_entry.id   AF-A0A7V9PHA7-F1
#
_cell.length_a   1.000
_cell.length_b   1.000
_cell.length_c   1.000
_cell.angle_alpha   90.00
_cell.angle_beta   90.00
_cell.angle_gamma   90.00
#
_symmetry.space_group_name_H-M   'P 1'
#
loop_
_entity.id
_entity.type
_entity.pdbx_description
1 polymer ?
#
loop_
_entity_poly.entity_id
_entity_poly.type
_entity_poly.pdbx_seq_one_letter_code
_entity_poly.pdbx_strand_id
1 'polypeptide(L)'
;MQVPSFPRLDEYVGVWAIEARAAGVLWDQARRMDVQAHVEQMRSAGTPGTALQSFEKVQTANGQTIAVVKACGVLMKQIPSATAGTSTIYLRRAIREAVRDSAVGGILIAVDSPGGTVSGIADLAREVRDARKHKPVWVQVEDLGASAAYQVASCAERIYANCDDALVGSIGTMLVLYDMSEQAEKAGVRTLVFKTGTIKGAGVEGAEITKEHETYFQGLVEDLQRGFDRAVQEGRGFNAKQLAAVKTGAVFAAPEALALGLIDGIQPLETTLEQLAAAVGKVAASPPAGAGGEDQTTKGGTRRRKPPGSPVEASVMGFEQWVRGQGFDPATLSSEQRAAFKRLYARRAEATEAEEEDVPAEDDAEDVPAEGEEDSSAEGDDEEDVPAEEEEGASETADPIRLSRRRLARESRRVAGIQAACQRFGSPTMMVRGRRVPVEAEAIEHGWDVPRARMAAELASTRAARPQGPGIISRSHERDCSLEALQGAMLVRFGGRLEHPAYQQQAAVALRLPAWMRTNINADQRQRAMEFAHRFSAMSPVDLCREACRLDGRDAPIHRLDLVQAALSGASLTNIFTTNVNAQMLVTYIETPDSTTGWTSSVDVADFKTQERIRLAKGGALKKLPRGVTADHTTRADSGESYRIARYATQFSVDEQDLIDDSLNALTDMPPEMGRAAQRLRPDLIYAILKANAALGADSIALFHSSHNNTDSSAALAADKLKAGITRVSVQTDNGVNLNLIPTHLIVPTTLSFTGDELLASAAIIIAGTAGSVTERGTKNTIASRGLQLVTDSRLDNGVVDPATEVSYAGDTNDWFLAAGGGHTIEVGYLRGTGRAPQVRPYMLDKGQFGIGWDVKHDLGAKAMDYRSFYRGQG
;
A
#
# COMPACT_ATOMS: atom_id res chain seq x y z
N MET A 1 -38.78 14.85 -18.96
CA MET A 1 -37.79 14.34 -17.98
C MET A 1 -36.99 15.55 -17.52
N GLN A 2 -37.26 16.08 -16.32
CA GLN A 2 -36.49 17.21 -15.78
C GLN A 2 -35.14 16.70 -15.28
N VAL A 3 -34.07 17.43 -15.58
CA VAL A 3 -32.77 17.21 -14.96
C VAL A 3 -32.84 17.76 -13.53
N PRO A 4 -32.56 16.96 -12.48
CA PRO A 4 -32.56 17.46 -11.12
C PRO A 4 -31.41 18.46 -10.90
N SER A 5 -31.71 19.58 -10.25
CA SER A 5 -30.71 20.58 -9.85
C SER A 5 -30.28 20.35 -8.41
N PHE A 6 -29.03 19.94 -8.20
CA PHE A 6 -28.44 19.76 -6.88
C PHE A 6 -27.75 21.07 -6.44
N PRO A 7 -28.18 21.72 -5.34
CA PRO A 7 -27.64 23.01 -4.90
C PRO A 7 -26.27 22.93 -4.21
N ARG A 8 -25.73 21.74 -3.91
CA ARG A 8 -24.47 21.56 -3.18
C ARG A 8 -23.55 20.52 -3.82
N LEU A 9 -22.24 20.68 -3.63
CA LEU A 9 -21.24 19.85 -4.29
C LEU A 9 -21.16 18.43 -3.70
N ASP A 10 -21.37 18.30 -2.39
CA ASP A 10 -21.40 17.04 -1.63
C ASP A 10 -22.57 16.12 -2.05
N GLU A 11 -23.64 16.69 -2.60
CA GLU A 11 -24.73 15.93 -3.23
C GLU A 11 -24.31 15.32 -4.59
N TYR A 12 -23.25 15.86 -5.22
CA TYR A 12 -22.73 15.43 -6.53
C TYR A 12 -21.48 14.53 -6.42
N VAL A 13 -20.65 14.70 -5.37
CA VAL A 13 -19.46 13.86 -5.07
C VAL A 13 -19.62 13.04 -3.78
N GLY A 14 -20.85 12.60 -3.50
CA GLY A 14 -21.16 11.77 -2.35
C GLY A 14 -20.42 10.42 -2.36
N VAL A 15 -19.49 10.26 -1.42
CA VAL A 15 -18.67 9.03 -1.25
C VAL A 15 -19.52 7.78 -0.97
N TRP A 16 -20.78 7.96 -0.58
CA TRP A 16 -21.77 6.92 -0.27
C TRP A 16 -22.14 6.00 -1.46
N ALA A 17 -21.77 6.35 -2.69
CA ALA A 17 -22.02 5.54 -3.90
C ALA A 17 -20.74 4.99 -4.56
N ILE A 18 -19.60 4.99 -3.85
CA ILE A 18 -18.31 4.53 -4.40
C ILE A 18 -17.99 3.13 -3.85
N GLU A 19 -17.79 2.16 -4.75
CA GLU A 19 -17.30 0.81 -4.44
C GLU A 19 -16.06 0.88 -3.53
N ALA A 20 -15.99 0.07 -2.47
CA ALA A 20 -14.94 0.19 -1.44
C ALA A 20 -13.50 0.19 -2.00
N ARG A 21 -13.25 -0.54 -3.11
CA ARG A 21 -11.97 -0.53 -3.82
C ARG A 21 -11.69 0.79 -4.53
N ALA A 22 -12.69 1.33 -5.24
CA ALA A 22 -12.60 2.64 -5.87
C ALA A 22 -12.47 3.77 -4.83
N ALA A 23 -13.18 3.67 -3.70
CA ALA A 23 -13.06 4.59 -2.57
C ALA A 23 -11.66 4.55 -1.96
N GLY A 24 -11.07 3.36 -1.80
CA GLY A 24 -9.68 3.19 -1.36
C GLY A 24 -8.66 3.85 -2.30
N VAL A 25 -8.81 3.67 -3.62
CA VAL A 25 -7.95 4.32 -4.62
C VAL A 25 -8.10 5.85 -4.60
N LEU A 26 -9.33 6.34 -4.48
CA LEU A 26 -9.64 7.77 -4.44
C LEU A 26 -9.12 8.44 -3.15
N TRP A 27 -9.19 7.70 -2.03
CA TRP A 27 -8.65 8.12 -0.73
C TRP A 27 -7.12 8.12 -0.68
N ASP A 28 -6.48 7.14 -1.31
CA ASP A 28 -5.02 7.10 -1.45
C ASP A 28 -4.51 8.19 -2.41
N GLN A 29 -5.23 8.48 -3.51
CA GLN A 29 -4.97 9.67 -4.32
C GLN A 29 -5.14 10.97 -3.53
N ALA A 30 -6.22 11.12 -2.75
CA ALA A 30 -6.45 12.31 -1.94
C ALA A 30 -5.38 12.51 -0.85
N ARG A 31 -4.86 11.42 -0.25
CA ARG A 31 -3.75 11.47 0.72
C ARG A 31 -2.40 11.85 0.11
N ARG A 32 -2.17 11.48 -1.15
CA ARG A 32 -0.93 11.79 -1.89
C ARG A 32 -0.97 13.14 -2.61
N MET A 33 -2.15 13.73 -2.75
CA MET A 33 -2.35 15.02 -3.39
C MET A 33 -1.99 16.14 -2.42
N ASP A 34 -0.89 16.84 -2.69
CA ASP A 34 -0.60 18.11 -2.04
C ASP A 34 -1.59 19.17 -2.55
N VAL A 35 -2.72 19.29 -1.85
CA VAL A 35 -3.77 20.26 -2.14
C VAL A 35 -3.25 21.69 -2.06
N GLN A 36 -2.23 21.97 -1.23
CA GLN A 36 -1.66 23.30 -1.09
C GLN A 36 -0.83 23.66 -2.33
N ALA A 37 0.02 22.74 -2.82
CA ALA A 37 0.73 22.89 -4.09
C ALA A 37 -0.24 22.98 -5.29
N HIS A 38 -1.31 22.16 -5.31
CA HIS A 38 -2.31 22.20 -6.38
C HIS A 38 -3.10 23.52 -6.40
N VAL A 39 -3.51 24.03 -5.24
CA VAL A 39 -4.18 25.33 -5.12
C VAL A 39 -3.24 26.48 -5.47
N GLU A 40 -1.96 26.40 -5.13
CA GLU A 40 -0.97 27.42 -5.51
C GLU A 40 -0.68 27.40 -7.03
N GLN A 41 -0.66 26.21 -7.64
CA GLN A 41 -0.59 26.04 -9.10
C GLN A 41 -1.84 26.60 -9.81
N MET A 42 -3.04 26.42 -9.24
CA MET A 42 -4.28 27.02 -9.74
C MET A 42 -4.37 28.54 -9.51
N ARG A 43 -3.81 29.06 -8.42
CA ARG A 43 -3.73 30.52 -8.14
C ARG A 43 -2.74 31.24 -9.05
N SER A 44 -1.57 30.63 -9.28
CA SER A 44 -0.56 31.15 -10.21
C SER A 44 -1.02 31.10 -11.67
N ALA A 45 -1.95 30.20 -12.03
CA ALA A 45 -2.66 30.15 -13.30
C ALA A 45 -3.76 31.24 -13.48
N GLY A 46 -3.60 32.40 -12.84
CA GLY A 46 -4.62 33.42 -12.59
C GLY A 46 -5.58 33.78 -13.74
N THR A 47 -6.86 33.88 -13.37
CA THR A 47 -8.02 34.35 -14.16
C THR A 47 -8.52 33.40 -15.26
N PRO A 48 -9.77 32.88 -15.16
CA PRO A 48 -10.39 32.09 -16.22
C PRO A 48 -10.75 32.98 -17.42
N GLY A 49 -9.80 33.12 -18.35
CA GLY A 49 -9.95 33.94 -19.55
C GLY A 49 -8.64 34.14 -20.33
N THR A 50 -7.50 34.13 -19.64
CA THR A 50 -6.17 34.09 -20.27
C THR A 50 -5.82 32.65 -20.61
N ALA A 51 -5.74 32.33 -21.91
CA ALA A 51 -5.42 30.98 -22.34
C ALA A 51 -4.01 30.57 -21.90
N LEU A 52 -3.92 29.66 -20.93
CA LEU A 52 -2.74 28.82 -20.74
C LEU A 52 -2.38 28.23 -22.10
N GLN A 53 -1.18 28.54 -22.63
CA GLN A 53 -0.69 27.89 -23.83
C GLN A 53 -0.58 26.40 -23.52
N SER A 54 -1.19 25.58 -24.39
CA SER A 54 -1.36 24.14 -24.18
C SER A 54 -0.05 23.33 -24.32
N PHE A 55 1.06 24.04 -24.53
CA PHE A 55 2.43 23.56 -24.67
C PHE A 55 3.40 24.68 -24.24
N GLU A 56 4.61 24.30 -23.86
CA GLU A 56 5.68 25.22 -23.47
C GLU A 56 6.49 25.65 -24.71
N LYS A 57 6.92 26.91 -24.78
CA LYS A 57 7.73 27.44 -25.88
C LYS A 57 9.18 27.63 -25.44
N VAL A 58 10.06 26.71 -25.81
CA VAL A 58 11.49 26.77 -25.51
C VAL A 58 12.21 27.47 -26.65
N GLN A 59 12.91 28.57 -26.35
CA GLN A 59 13.86 29.18 -27.29
C GLN A 59 15.19 28.46 -27.21
N THR A 60 15.66 27.95 -28.34
CA THR A 60 16.98 27.30 -28.44
C THR A 60 18.07 28.32 -28.78
N ALA A 61 19.34 27.98 -28.51
CA ALA A 61 20.49 28.86 -28.79
C ALA A 61 20.59 29.29 -30.27
N ASN A 62 20.02 28.50 -31.19
CA ASN A 62 19.96 28.78 -32.63
C ASN A 62 18.81 29.74 -33.02
N GLY A 63 18.11 30.35 -32.05
CA GLY A 63 17.01 31.28 -32.28
C GLY A 63 15.69 30.64 -32.76
N GLN A 64 15.61 29.31 -32.77
CA GLN A 64 14.39 28.57 -33.11
C GLN A 64 13.56 28.30 -31.86
N THR A 65 12.25 28.51 -31.95
CA THR A 65 11.30 28.16 -30.89
C THR A 65 10.78 26.74 -31.10
N ILE A 66 10.94 25.87 -30.10
CA ILE A 66 10.36 24.53 -30.08
C ILE A 66 9.15 24.50 -29.15
N ALA A 67 8.07 23.84 -29.58
CA ALA A 67 6.92 23.55 -28.73
C ALA A 67 7.15 22.23 -27.98
N VAL A 68 7.30 22.30 -26.65
CA VAL A 68 7.40 21.13 -25.78
C VAL A 68 6.02 20.80 -25.24
N VAL A 69 5.51 19.62 -25.59
CA VAL A 69 4.17 19.14 -25.23
C VAL A 69 4.31 17.93 -24.33
N LYS A 70 3.78 18.01 -23.10
CA LYS A 70 3.95 16.97 -22.08
C LYS A 70 2.84 15.92 -22.16
N ALA A 71 3.22 14.65 -22.10
CA ALA A 71 2.34 13.48 -22.09
C ALA A 71 2.70 12.62 -20.87
N CYS A 72 2.28 13.11 -19.70
CA CYS A 72 2.61 12.53 -18.39
C CYS A 72 1.42 11.76 -17.79
N GLY A 73 1.70 10.66 -17.09
CA GLY A 73 0.70 9.82 -16.44
C GLY A 73 -0.21 9.06 -17.41
N VAL A 74 -1.36 8.58 -16.92
CA VAL A 74 -2.25 7.69 -17.70
C VAL A 74 -2.92 8.46 -18.85
N LEU A 75 -2.88 7.89 -20.06
CA LEU A 75 -3.54 8.44 -21.24
C LEU A 75 -5.03 8.08 -21.26
N MET A 76 -5.90 9.09 -21.31
CA MET A 76 -7.36 8.92 -21.37
C MET A 76 -7.98 9.85 -22.41
N LYS A 77 -9.14 9.50 -22.98
CA LYS A 77 -9.84 10.39 -23.94
C LYS A 77 -10.20 11.74 -23.32
N GLN A 78 -10.67 11.71 -22.08
CA GLN A 78 -10.86 12.84 -21.19
C GLN A 78 -10.38 12.41 -19.79
N ILE A 79 -9.79 13.32 -19.03
CA ILE A 79 -9.39 13.05 -17.64
C ILE A 79 -10.44 13.70 -16.71
N PRO A 80 -10.91 13.00 -15.66
CA PRO A 80 -11.63 13.63 -14.56
C PRO A 80 -10.73 14.65 -13.83
N SER A 81 -11.31 15.71 -13.25
CA SER A 81 -10.57 16.76 -12.55
C SER A 81 -9.80 16.30 -11.30
N ALA A 82 -10.05 15.08 -10.81
CA ALA A 82 -9.42 14.50 -9.62
C ALA A 82 -8.28 13.51 -9.93
N THR A 83 -7.96 13.26 -11.20
CA THR A 83 -6.97 12.22 -11.60
C THR A 83 -5.79 12.83 -12.33
N ALA A 84 -4.56 12.47 -11.94
CA ALA A 84 -3.35 12.83 -12.68
C ALA A 84 -3.20 11.95 -13.94
N GLY A 85 -3.05 12.58 -15.10
CA GLY A 85 -2.91 11.90 -16.39
C GLY A 85 -2.94 12.89 -17.56
N THR A 86 -2.96 12.38 -18.79
CA THR A 86 -2.99 13.20 -20.02
C THR A 86 -4.21 12.90 -20.89
N SER A 87 -4.93 13.96 -21.28
CA SER A 87 -6.10 13.88 -22.15
C SER A 87 -5.67 13.82 -23.60
N THR A 88 -6.04 12.77 -24.34
CA THR A 88 -5.73 12.66 -25.77
C THR A 88 -6.41 13.78 -26.58
N ILE A 89 -7.54 14.33 -26.11
CA ILE A 89 -8.18 15.50 -26.74
C ILE A 89 -7.35 16.77 -26.54
N TYR A 90 -6.86 17.03 -25.32
CA TYR A 90 -6.04 18.22 -25.05
C TYR A 90 -4.66 18.12 -25.68
N LEU A 91 -4.02 16.95 -25.65
CA LEU A 91 -2.74 16.71 -26.31
C LEU A 91 -2.83 16.89 -27.84
N ARG A 92 -3.89 16.39 -28.49
CA ARG A 92 -4.17 16.69 -29.90
C ARG A 92 -4.40 18.17 -30.17
N ARG A 93 -5.12 18.86 -29.27
CA ARG A 93 -5.33 20.31 -29.39
C ARG A 93 -4.00 21.07 -29.29
N ALA A 94 -3.13 20.69 -28.36
CA ALA A 94 -1.80 21.27 -28.21
C ALA A 94 -0.94 21.05 -29.46
N ILE A 95 -0.90 19.84 -29.99
CA ILE A 95 -0.20 19.53 -31.25
C ILE A 95 -0.75 20.39 -32.41
N ARG A 96 -2.08 20.54 -32.54
CA ARG A 96 -2.69 21.41 -33.57
C ARG A 96 -2.37 22.88 -33.39
N GLU A 97 -2.36 23.38 -32.16
CA GLU A 97 -2.01 24.78 -31.85
C GLU A 97 -0.52 25.02 -32.15
N ALA A 98 0.37 24.10 -31.75
CA ALA A 98 1.80 24.14 -32.07
C ALA A 98 2.09 24.04 -33.57
N VAL A 99 1.33 23.25 -34.34
CA VAL A 99 1.44 23.21 -35.82
C VAL A 99 1.01 24.54 -36.45
N ARG A 100 -0.04 25.19 -35.93
CA ARG A 100 -0.58 26.45 -36.48
C ARG A 100 0.22 27.70 -36.11
N ASP A 101 0.92 27.67 -34.97
CA ASP A 101 1.69 28.82 -34.49
C ASP A 101 2.92 29.09 -35.38
N SER A 102 3.01 30.25 -36.01
CA SER A 102 4.11 30.58 -36.93
C SER A 102 5.45 30.85 -36.24
N ALA A 103 5.48 31.04 -34.91
CA ALA A 103 6.73 31.17 -34.17
C ALA A 103 7.37 29.81 -33.86
N VAL A 104 6.58 28.74 -33.79
CA VAL A 104 7.06 27.39 -33.48
C VAL A 104 7.70 26.75 -34.72
N GLY A 105 8.98 26.39 -34.65
CA GLY A 105 9.72 25.71 -35.71
C GLY A 105 9.56 24.19 -35.72
N GLY A 106 9.46 23.57 -34.54
CA GLY A 106 9.37 22.12 -34.35
C GLY A 106 8.62 21.75 -33.07
N ILE A 107 8.25 20.47 -32.94
CA ILE A 107 7.45 19.96 -31.82
C ILE A 107 8.23 18.82 -31.14
N LEU A 108 8.40 18.91 -29.83
CA LEU A 108 8.91 17.84 -28.99
C LEU A 108 7.80 17.35 -28.06
N ILE A 109 7.53 16.05 -28.07
CA ILE A 109 6.59 15.43 -27.13
C ILE A 109 7.40 14.77 -26.01
N ALA A 110 7.34 15.33 -24.81
CA ALA A 110 7.96 14.73 -23.62
C ALA A 110 7.00 13.71 -23.02
N VAL A 111 7.40 12.44 -22.96
CA VAL A 111 6.59 11.29 -22.58
C VAL A 111 7.10 10.71 -21.27
N ASP A 112 6.22 10.64 -20.29
CA ASP A 112 6.40 9.91 -19.04
C ASP A 112 5.08 9.23 -18.68
N SER A 113 4.81 8.08 -19.31
CA SER A 113 3.48 7.48 -19.31
C SER A 113 3.51 5.95 -19.43
N PRO A 114 2.75 5.23 -18.57
CA PRO A 114 2.54 3.79 -18.69
C PRO A 114 1.57 3.43 -19.84
N GLY A 115 1.10 4.40 -20.62
CA GLY A 115 0.00 4.23 -21.57
C GLY A 115 -1.36 4.52 -20.91
N GLY A 116 -2.40 3.78 -21.29
CA GLY A 116 -3.76 4.02 -20.78
C GLY A 116 -4.85 3.46 -21.68
N THR A 117 -6.01 4.12 -21.72
CA THR A 117 -7.17 3.63 -22.48
C THR A 117 -6.94 3.73 -23.99
N VAL A 118 -7.32 2.69 -24.75
CA VAL A 118 -7.25 2.70 -26.23
C VAL A 118 -8.11 3.82 -26.86
N SER A 119 -9.13 4.29 -26.14
CA SER A 119 -10.06 5.33 -26.58
C SER A 119 -9.34 6.66 -26.91
N GLY A 120 -9.36 7.04 -28.18
CA GLY A 120 -8.74 8.27 -28.68
C GLY A 120 -7.26 8.16 -29.07
N ILE A 121 -6.59 7.04 -28.79
CA ILE A 121 -5.16 6.86 -29.08
C ILE A 121 -4.89 6.80 -30.58
N ALA A 122 -5.66 6.02 -31.35
CA ALA A 122 -5.55 5.98 -32.82
C ALA A 122 -5.81 7.35 -33.50
N ASP A 123 -6.51 8.24 -32.80
CA ASP A 123 -6.83 9.59 -33.24
C ASP A 123 -5.70 10.59 -32.91
N LEU A 124 -5.00 10.37 -31.80
CA LEU A 124 -3.80 11.10 -31.37
C LEU A 124 -2.55 10.67 -32.14
N ALA A 125 -2.34 9.37 -32.34
CA ALA A 125 -1.26 8.84 -33.17
C ALA A 125 -1.33 9.36 -34.62
N ARG A 126 -2.56 9.49 -35.17
CA ARG A 126 -2.80 10.14 -36.45
C ARG A 126 -2.45 11.63 -36.43
N GLU A 127 -2.79 12.34 -35.34
CA GLU A 127 -2.44 13.76 -35.18
C GLU A 127 -0.93 14.01 -35.18
N VAL A 128 -0.16 13.19 -34.46
CA VAL A 128 1.32 13.22 -34.47
C VAL A 128 1.85 12.98 -35.89
N ARG A 129 1.30 11.97 -36.58
CA ARG A 129 1.68 11.63 -37.95
C ARG A 129 1.33 12.71 -38.98
N ASP A 130 0.19 13.40 -38.80
CA ASP A 130 -0.22 14.51 -39.65
C ASP A 130 0.59 15.79 -39.36
N ALA A 131 0.97 16.04 -38.10
CA ALA A 131 1.82 17.16 -37.72
C ALA A 131 3.22 17.12 -38.39
N ARG A 132 3.80 15.92 -38.55
CA ARG A 132 5.07 15.68 -39.29
C ARG A 132 5.06 16.20 -40.73
N LYS A 133 3.87 16.31 -41.36
CA LYS A 133 3.74 16.86 -42.72
C LYS A 133 3.94 18.39 -42.77
N HIS A 134 4.03 19.04 -41.60
CA HIS A 134 4.10 20.48 -41.45
C HIS A 134 5.32 20.95 -40.67
N LYS A 135 5.72 20.23 -39.62
CA LYS A 135 6.87 20.53 -38.75
C LYS A 135 7.51 19.24 -38.25
N PRO A 136 8.83 19.20 -37.98
CA PRO A 136 9.45 18.04 -37.38
C PRO A 136 8.83 17.76 -36.01
N VAL A 137 8.45 16.49 -35.76
CA VAL A 137 7.86 16.04 -34.49
C VAL A 137 8.71 14.91 -33.92
N TRP A 138 9.39 15.19 -32.81
CA TRP A 138 10.23 14.23 -32.10
C TRP A 138 9.62 13.90 -30.73
N VAL A 139 10.06 12.81 -30.11
CA VAL A 139 9.67 12.38 -28.77
C VAL A 139 10.91 12.29 -27.89
N GLN A 140 10.81 12.80 -26.66
CA GLN A 140 11.70 12.46 -25.56
C GLN A 140 10.91 11.55 -24.61
N VAL A 141 11.41 10.35 -24.34
CA VAL A 141 10.99 9.54 -23.20
C VAL A 141 11.84 9.98 -22.02
N GLU A 142 11.21 10.43 -20.94
CA GLU A 142 11.90 10.79 -19.70
C GLU A 142 12.26 9.48 -18.97
N ASP A 143 11.33 8.93 -18.19
CA ASP A 143 11.52 7.67 -17.45
C ASP A 143 10.72 6.49 -18.07
N LEU A 144 9.49 6.74 -18.54
CA LEU A 144 8.59 5.67 -19.03
C LEU A 144 7.87 6.04 -20.35
N GLY A 145 8.02 5.19 -21.37
CA GLY A 145 7.36 5.32 -22.67
C GLY A 145 6.71 4.01 -23.08
N ALA A 146 5.59 3.63 -22.44
CA ALA A 146 5.00 2.30 -22.55
C ALA A 146 3.58 2.26 -23.15
N SER A 147 3.21 1.10 -23.71
CA SER A 147 1.88 0.75 -24.19
C SER A 147 1.27 1.83 -25.11
N ALA A 148 0.07 2.32 -24.81
CA ALA A 148 -0.60 3.34 -25.61
C ALA A 148 0.21 4.64 -25.79
N ALA A 149 1.12 4.98 -24.87
CA ALA A 149 2.03 6.10 -25.04
C ALA A 149 3.10 5.79 -26.09
N TYR A 150 3.65 4.57 -26.10
CA TYR A 150 4.54 4.10 -27.14
C TYR A 150 3.84 3.99 -28.52
N GLN A 151 2.56 3.62 -28.56
CA GLN A 151 1.77 3.65 -29.80
C GLN A 151 1.76 5.06 -30.43
N VAL A 152 1.61 6.11 -29.61
CA VAL A 152 1.67 7.50 -30.06
C VAL A 152 3.10 7.90 -30.43
N ALA A 153 4.08 7.55 -29.57
CA ALA A 153 5.49 7.89 -29.78
C ALA A 153 6.05 7.31 -31.09
N SER A 154 5.68 6.06 -31.42
CA SER A 154 6.06 5.38 -32.66
C SER A 154 5.69 6.17 -33.93
N CYS A 155 4.68 7.04 -33.87
CA CYS A 155 4.27 7.88 -35.00
C CYS A 155 5.12 9.15 -35.18
N ALA A 156 6.05 9.47 -34.29
CA ALA A 156 7.01 10.58 -34.42
C ALA A 156 8.11 10.30 -35.48
N GLU A 157 8.94 11.29 -35.79
CA GLU A 157 10.12 11.11 -36.67
C GLU A 157 11.30 10.49 -35.95
N ARG A 158 11.50 10.85 -34.69
CA ARG A 158 12.54 10.34 -33.81
C ARG A 158 12.04 10.20 -32.39
N ILE A 159 12.57 9.22 -31.68
CA ILE A 159 12.29 8.91 -30.28
C ILE A 159 13.62 8.77 -29.56
N TYR A 160 13.84 9.58 -28.54
CA TYR A 160 15.03 9.53 -27.69
C TYR A 160 14.65 9.16 -26.26
N ALA A 161 15.52 8.45 -25.55
CA ALA A 161 15.39 8.21 -24.12
C ALA A 161 16.35 9.10 -23.34
N ASN A 162 15.97 9.57 -22.15
CA ASN A 162 16.77 10.49 -21.34
C ASN A 162 18.01 9.81 -20.73
N CYS A 163 17.89 8.56 -20.29
CA CYS A 163 18.93 7.78 -19.65
C CYS A 163 18.85 6.28 -20.02
N ASP A 164 19.86 5.51 -19.64
CA ASP A 164 19.92 4.06 -19.90
C ASP A 164 18.82 3.27 -19.16
N ASP A 165 18.38 3.76 -17.99
CA ASP A 165 17.37 3.11 -17.14
C ASP A 165 15.92 3.37 -17.61
N ALA A 166 15.70 4.25 -18.58
CA ALA A 166 14.37 4.59 -19.09
C ALA A 166 13.72 3.38 -19.78
N LEU A 167 12.43 3.16 -19.52
CA LEU A 167 11.69 1.97 -19.94
C LEU A 167 10.77 2.26 -21.13
N VAL A 168 10.93 1.52 -22.22
CA VAL A 168 10.21 1.72 -23.49
C VAL A 168 9.54 0.43 -23.95
N GLY A 169 8.38 0.54 -24.60
CA GLY A 169 7.72 -0.60 -25.26
C GLY A 169 6.36 -0.93 -24.66
N SER A 170 6.24 -2.09 -24.01
CA SER A 170 4.96 -2.71 -23.62
C SER A 170 3.95 -2.77 -24.78
N ILE A 171 4.41 -3.28 -25.93
CA ILE A 171 3.60 -3.36 -27.14
C ILE A 171 2.62 -4.53 -26.98
N GLY A 172 1.42 -4.19 -26.54
CA GLY A 172 0.33 -5.13 -26.26
C GLY A 172 -0.97 -4.40 -25.90
N THR A 173 -2.07 -5.12 -26.01
CA THR A 173 -3.42 -4.69 -25.68
C THR A 173 -4.02 -5.75 -24.78
N MET A 174 -4.69 -5.34 -23.70
CA MET A 174 -5.37 -6.25 -22.77
C MET A 174 -6.77 -5.75 -22.44
N LEU A 175 -7.66 -6.70 -22.17
CA LEU A 175 -8.99 -6.48 -21.62
C LEU A 175 -9.15 -7.49 -20.49
N VAL A 176 -9.71 -7.06 -19.36
CA VAL A 176 -9.93 -7.91 -18.18
C VAL A 176 -11.42 -7.92 -17.87
N LEU A 177 -11.97 -9.12 -17.76
CA LEU A 177 -13.26 -9.38 -17.14
C LEU A 177 -13.04 -10.29 -15.94
N TYR A 178 -13.86 -10.11 -14.92
CA TYR A 178 -13.86 -10.96 -13.73
C TYR A 178 -15.12 -11.83 -13.77
N ASP A 179 -14.97 -13.14 -13.87
CA ASP A 179 -16.09 -14.06 -13.63
C ASP A 179 -16.29 -14.18 -12.11
N MET A 180 -17.48 -13.77 -11.66
CA MET A 180 -17.88 -13.76 -10.26
C MET A 180 -19.06 -14.72 -10.01
N SER A 181 -19.41 -15.57 -10.99
CA SER A 181 -20.54 -16.52 -10.91
C SER A 181 -20.40 -17.50 -9.75
N GLU A 182 -19.25 -18.17 -9.63
CA GLU A 182 -18.95 -19.04 -8.48
C GLU A 182 -19.02 -18.30 -7.14
N GLN A 183 -18.64 -17.01 -7.09
CA GLN A 183 -18.70 -16.22 -5.87
C GLN A 183 -20.15 -15.86 -5.51
N ALA A 184 -20.97 -15.50 -6.50
CA ALA A 184 -22.39 -15.25 -6.30
C ALA A 184 -23.14 -16.53 -5.89
N GLU A 185 -22.86 -17.66 -6.52
CA GLU A 185 -23.41 -18.97 -6.15
C GLU A 185 -23.05 -19.35 -4.71
N LYS A 186 -21.78 -19.19 -4.31
CA LYS A 186 -21.34 -19.39 -2.91
C LYS A 186 -21.96 -18.40 -1.92
N ALA A 187 -22.41 -17.24 -2.38
CA ALA A 187 -23.18 -16.26 -1.61
C ALA A 187 -24.70 -16.52 -1.64
N GLY A 188 -25.17 -17.58 -2.32
CA GLY A 188 -26.60 -17.88 -2.47
C GLY A 188 -27.35 -16.96 -3.44
N VAL A 189 -26.62 -16.16 -4.23
CA VAL A 189 -27.18 -15.19 -5.19
C VAL A 189 -27.10 -15.78 -6.60
N ARG A 190 -28.23 -15.85 -7.30
CA ARG A 190 -28.30 -16.31 -8.70
C ARG A 190 -28.64 -15.15 -9.63
N THR A 191 -27.67 -14.65 -10.38
CA THR A 191 -27.89 -13.61 -11.38
C THR A 191 -28.54 -14.20 -12.64
N LEU A 192 -29.75 -13.74 -12.98
CA LEU A 192 -30.46 -14.12 -14.20
C LEU A 192 -30.45 -12.95 -15.20
N VAL A 193 -29.76 -13.12 -16.33
CA VAL A 193 -29.56 -12.07 -17.33
C VAL A 193 -30.49 -12.27 -18.54
N PHE A 194 -31.60 -11.53 -18.56
CA PHE A 194 -32.50 -11.47 -19.72
C PHE A 194 -31.98 -10.45 -20.74
N LYS A 195 -31.74 -10.89 -21.98
CA LYS A 195 -30.98 -10.12 -22.98
C LYS A 195 -31.47 -10.37 -24.41
N THR A 196 -31.36 -9.34 -25.26
CA THR A 196 -31.79 -9.39 -26.67
C THR A 196 -30.72 -9.93 -27.64
N GLY A 197 -29.65 -10.54 -27.14
CA GLY A 197 -28.51 -10.98 -27.96
C GLY A 197 -27.40 -11.56 -27.08
N THR A 198 -26.71 -12.56 -27.57
CA THR A 198 -25.83 -13.47 -26.80
C THR A 198 -24.71 -12.75 -26.04
N ILE A 199 -24.01 -11.82 -26.70
CA ILE A 199 -22.88 -11.05 -26.14
C ILE A 199 -23.32 -10.03 -25.06
N LYS A 200 -24.58 -9.59 -25.04
CA LYS A 200 -25.04 -8.62 -24.03
C LYS A 200 -24.96 -9.23 -22.63
N GLY A 201 -24.62 -8.40 -21.64
CA GLY A 201 -24.52 -8.84 -20.24
C GLY A 201 -23.33 -9.76 -19.93
N ALA A 202 -22.38 -9.92 -20.84
CA ALA A 202 -21.08 -10.47 -20.51
C ALA A 202 -20.37 -9.56 -19.49
N GLY A 203 -19.76 -10.14 -18.44
CA GLY A 203 -19.15 -9.38 -17.34
C GLY A 203 -20.14 -8.72 -16.38
N VAL A 204 -21.42 -9.11 -16.38
CA VAL A 204 -22.37 -8.74 -15.32
C VAL A 204 -22.03 -9.51 -14.05
N GLU A 205 -22.03 -8.82 -12.90
CA GLU A 205 -21.64 -9.41 -11.62
C GLU A 205 -22.53 -10.62 -11.24
N GLY A 206 -21.88 -11.73 -10.89
CA GLY A 206 -22.53 -13.00 -10.56
C GLY A 206 -23.12 -13.78 -11.75
N ALA A 207 -22.97 -13.31 -12.99
CA ALA A 207 -23.27 -14.07 -14.19
C ALA A 207 -22.00 -14.73 -14.76
N GLU A 208 -22.15 -15.95 -15.30
CA GLU A 208 -21.08 -16.71 -15.95
C GLU A 208 -20.61 -16.02 -17.24
N ILE A 209 -19.29 -15.99 -17.46
CA ILE A 209 -18.66 -15.58 -18.71
C ILE A 209 -18.59 -16.79 -19.63
N THR A 210 -19.45 -16.83 -20.65
CA THR A 210 -19.54 -17.99 -21.55
C THR A 210 -18.37 -18.03 -22.54
N LYS A 211 -18.12 -19.21 -23.12
CA LYS A 211 -17.08 -19.38 -24.17
C LYS A 211 -17.28 -18.46 -25.39
N GLU A 212 -18.53 -18.13 -25.71
CA GLU A 212 -18.90 -17.18 -26.76
C GLU A 212 -18.44 -15.75 -26.40
N HIS A 213 -18.56 -15.35 -25.12
CA HIS A 213 -18.05 -14.08 -24.62
C HIS A 213 -16.52 -14.04 -24.69
N GLU A 214 -15.84 -15.09 -24.24
CA GLU A 214 -14.37 -15.17 -24.35
C GLU A 214 -13.90 -14.98 -25.79
N THR A 215 -14.51 -15.71 -26.73
CA THR A 215 -14.16 -15.64 -28.16
C THR A 215 -14.39 -14.24 -28.73
N TYR A 216 -15.50 -13.60 -28.38
CA TYR A 216 -15.81 -12.23 -28.81
C TYR A 216 -14.80 -11.20 -28.26
N PHE A 217 -14.48 -11.24 -26.96
CA PHE A 217 -13.56 -10.28 -26.36
C PHE A 217 -12.10 -10.53 -26.76
N GLN A 218 -11.71 -11.78 -26.99
CA GLN A 218 -10.40 -12.10 -27.56
C GLN A 218 -10.25 -11.52 -28.96
N GLY A 219 -11.25 -11.71 -29.83
CA GLY A 219 -11.30 -11.07 -31.15
C GLY A 219 -11.24 -9.54 -31.08
N LEU A 220 -11.97 -8.92 -30.13
CA LEU A 220 -11.90 -7.47 -29.91
C LEU A 220 -10.50 -6.98 -29.50
N VAL A 221 -9.80 -7.72 -28.64
CA VAL A 221 -8.41 -7.39 -28.24
C VAL A 221 -7.45 -7.52 -29.44
N GLU A 222 -7.60 -8.56 -30.25
CA GLU A 222 -6.81 -8.76 -31.47
C GLU A 222 -7.07 -7.65 -32.51
N ASP A 223 -8.32 -7.24 -32.69
CA ASP A 223 -8.73 -6.14 -33.56
C ASP A 223 -8.09 -4.81 -33.17
N LEU A 224 -8.06 -4.50 -31.87
CA LEU A 224 -7.39 -3.31 -31.34
C LEU A 224 -5.87 -3.43 -31.48
N GLN A 225 -5.30 -4.61 -31.22
CA GLN A 225 -3.86 -4.86 -31.34
C GLN A 225 -3.36 -4.67 -32.78
N ARG A 226 -4.13 -5.06 -33.81
CA ARG A 226 -3.78 -4.79 -35.22
C ARG A 226 -3.62 -3.29 -35.52
N GLY A 227 -4.25 -2.41 -34.74
CA GLY A 227 -4.06 -0.96 -34.80
C GLY A 227 -2.76 -0.47 -34.18
N PHE A 228 -2.28 -1.14 -33.12
CA PHE A 228 -0.99 -0.86 -32.48
C PHE A 228 0.16 -1.41 -33.33
N ASP A 229 0.08 -2.67 -33.75
CA ASP A 229 1.03 -3.33 -34.65
C ASP A 229 1.34 -2.46 -35.87
N ARG A 230 0.30 -1.96 -36.54
CA ARG A 230 0.42 -1.07 -37.70
C ARG A 230 1.12 0.24 -37.37
N ALA A 231 0.80 0.87 -36.25
CA ALA A 231 1.43 2.13 -35.85
C ALA A 231 2.94 1.96 -35.64
N VAL A 232 3.37 0.86 -35.02
CA VAL A 232 4.79 0.54 -34.81
C VAL A 232 5.48 0.18 -36.13
N GLN A 233 4.86 -0.64 -36.98
CA GLN A 233 5.41 -1.00 -38.30
C GLN A 233 5.59 0.22 -39.21
N GLU A 234 4.54 1.05 -39.36
CA GLU A 234 4.59 2.28 -40.17
C GLU A 234 5.55 3.33 -39.58
N GLY A 235 5.67 3.37 -38.25
CA GLY A 235 6.45 4.35 -37.51
C GLY A 235 7.95 4.04 -37.46
N ARG A 236 8.31 2.78 -37.18
CA ARG A 236 9.69 2.30 -37.01
C ARG A 236 10.24 1.54 -38.21
N GLY A 237 9.43 1.30 -39.25
CA GLY A 237 9.82 0.55 -40.45
C GLY A 237 9.97 -0.96 -40.22
N PHE A 238 9.39 -1.50 -39.15
CA PHE A 238 9.60 -2.90 -38.76
C PHE A 238 8.92 -3.88 -39.72
N ASN A 239 9.67 -4.91 -40.13
CA ASN A 239 9.08 -6.09 -40.78
C ASN A 239 8.35 -6.98 -39.75
N ALA A 240 7.64 -8.02 -40.22
CA ALA A 240 6.86 -8.90 -39.36
C ALA A 240 7.70 -9.60 -38.27
N LYS A 241 8.95 -9.99 -38.56
CA LYS A 241 9.86 -10.63 -37.58
C LYS A 241 10.32 -9.65 -36.51
N GLN A 242 10.65 -8.41 -36.89
CA GLN A 242 11.02 -7.35 -35.94
C GLN A 242 9.85 -6.97 -35.04
N LEU A 243 8.65 -6.81 -35.60
CA LEU A 243 7.44 -6.58 -34.79
C LEU A 243 7.20 -7.72 -33.80
N ALA A 244 7.28 -8.98 -34.25
CA ALA A 244 7.06 -10.14 -33.38
C ALA A 244 8.04 -10.20 -32.19
N ALA A 245 9.29 -9.77 -32.38
CA ALA A 245 10.28 -9.72 -31.30
C ALA A 245 9.96 -8.70 -30.20
N VAL A 246 9.28 -7.59 -30.54
CA VAL A 246 8.95 -6.51 -29.58
C VAL A 246 7.49 -6.55 -29.08
N LYS A 247 6.61 -7.28 -29.77
CA LYS A 247 5.19 -7.45 -29.45
C LYS A 247 4.96 -8.55 -28.39
N THR A 248 5.70 -8.44 -27.29
CA THR A 248 5.65 -9.39 -26.15
C THR A 248 4.88 -8.84 -24.95
N GLY A 249 4.46 -7.58 -24.99
CA GLY A 249 3.92 -6.85 -23.83
C GLY A 249 4.97 -6.39 -22.81
N ALA A 250 6.24 -6.81 -22.95
CA ALA A 250 7.33 -6.41 -22.07
C ALA A 250 7.78 -4.96 -22.31
N VAL A 251 8.32 -4.33 -21.26
CA VAL A 251 9.14 -3.11 -21.37
C VAL A 251 10.61 -3.51 -21.52
N PHE A 252 11.36 -2.67 -22.22
CA PHE A 252 12.80 -2.82 -22.48
C PHE A 252 13.52 -1.59 -21.95
N ALA A 253 14.68 -1.77 -21.32
CA ALA A 253 15.55 -0.65 -20.93
C ALA A 253 16.12 0.05 -22.17
N ALA A 254 16.49 1.32 -22.08
CA ALA A 254 16.81 2.14 -23.25
C ALA A 254 17.92 1.54 -24.17
N PRO A 255 19.02 0.93 -23.67
CA PRO A 255 20.01 0.26 -24.52
C PRO A 255 19.45 -0.92 -25.31
N GLU A 256 18.55 -1.71 -24.70
CA GLU A 256 17.88 -2.83 -25.36
C GLU A 256 16.82 -2.33 -26.34
N ALA A 257 16.04 -1.32 -25.95
CA ALA A 257 15.09 -0.64 -26.84
C ALA A 257 15.78 -0.04 -28.07
N LEU A 258 16.99 0.49 -27.92
CA LEU A 258 17.82 0.99 -29.03
C LEU A 258 18.29 -0.16 -29.92
N ALA A 259 18.79 -1.26 -29.35
CA ALA A 259 19.21 -2.45 -30.10
C ALA A 259 18.05 -3.11 -30.88
N LEU A 260 16.83 -3.05 -30.32
CA LEU A 260 15.59 -3.52 -30.95
C LEU A 260 15.00 -2.50 -31.95
N GLY A 261 15.56 -1.28 -32.05
CA GLY A 261 15.09 -0.21 -32.95
C GLY A 261 13.83 0.52 -32.48
N LEU A 262 13.41 0.36 -31.23
CA LEU A 262 12.26 1.04 -30.62
C LEU A 262 12.54 2.54 -30.36
N ILE A 263 13.80 2.91 -30.14
CA ILE A 263 14.26 4.30 -30.04
C ILE A 263 15.42 4.56 -31.01
N ASP A 264 15.75 5.83 -31.21
CA ASP A 264 16.78 6.32 -32.14
C ASP A 264 18.07 6.77 -31.43
N GLY A 265 18.05 6.88 -30.11
CA GLY A 265 19.23 7.17 -29.29
C GLY A 265 18.89 7.41 -27.81
N ILE A 266 19.93 7.48 -27.00
CA ILE A 266 19.86 7.82 -25.57
C ILE A 266 20.63 9.12 -25.38
N GLN A 267 19.95 10.19 -24.97
CA GLN A 267 20.54 11.52 -24.80
C GLN A 267 19.64 12.44 -23.94
N PRO A 268 20.23 13.42 -23.22
CA PRO A 268 19.47 14.39 -22.45
C PRO A 268 18.52 15.25 -23.29
N LEU A 269 17.45 15.72 -22.65
CA LEU A 269 16.43 16.60 -23.23
C LEU A 269 17.03 17.81 -23.98
N GLU A 270 18.06 18.46 -23.44
CA GLU A 270 18.73 19.61 -24.03
C GLU A 270 19.35 19.26 -25.38
N THR A 271 19.99 18.09 -25.47
CA THR A 271 20.59 17.60 -26.71
C THR A 271 19.53 17.31 -27.77
N THR A 272 18.39 16.74 -27.37
CA THR A 272 17.23 16.53 -28.26
C THR A 272 16.64 17.85 -28.75
N LEU A 273 16.54 18.87 -27.90
CA LEU A 273 16.05 20.20 -28.26
C LEU A 273 16.99 20.92 -29.25
N GLU A 274 18.30 20.87 -29.03
CA GLU A 274 19.31 21.44 -29.94
C GLU A 274 19.31 20.76 -31.31
N GLN A 275 19.29 19.43 -31.33
CA GLN A 275 19.22 18.65 -32.57
C GLN A 275 17.91 18.89 -33.34
N LEU A 276 16.77 18.96 -32.65
CA LEU A 276 15.47 19.28 -33.25
C LEU A 276 15.47 20.71 -33.83
N ALA A 277 16.00 21.70 -33.11
CA ALA A 277 16.17 23.06 -33.62
C ALA A 277 17.06 23.12 -34.87
N ALA A 278 18.12 22.31 -34.95
CA ALA A 278 18.97 22.18 -36.13
C ALA A 278 18.32 21.41 -37.30
N ALA A 279 17.17 20.74 -37.07
CA ALA A 279 16.34 20.08 -38.07
C ALA A 279 15.19 20.99 -38.58
N VAL A 280 14.82 22.05 -37.86
CA VAL A 280 13.82 23.03 -38.31
C VAL A 280 14.24 23.62 -39.66
N GLY A 281 13.30 23.64 -40.61
CA GLY A 281 13.53 24.11 -41.99
C GLY A 281 14.10 23.06 -42.95
N LYS A 282 14.52 21.88 -42.48
CA LYS A 282 14.98 20.75 -43.33
C LYS A 282 13.86 19.77 -43.71
N VAL A 283 12.58 20.19 -43.67
CA VAL A 283 11.44 19.34 -44.03
C VAL A 283 11.34 19.19 -45.56
N ALA A 284 12.27 18.43 -46.14
CA ALA A 284 12.20 17.90 -47.49
C ALA A 284 13.06 16.63 -47.61
N ALA A 285 12.39 15.51 -47.95
CA ALA A 285 12.95 14.19 -48.28
C ALA A 285 13.71 13.42 -47.16
N SER A 286 13.17 12.26 -46.79
CA SER A 286 13.97 11.17 -46.20
C SER A 286 15.11 10.77 -47.13
N PRO A 287 16.35 10.55 -46.64
CA PRO A 287 17.40 9.91 -47.42
C PRO A 287 17.06 8.43 -47.72
N PRO A 288 17.53 7.86 -48.84
CA PRO A 288 17.13 6.54 -49.30
C PRO A 288 17.98 5.41 -48.71
N ALA A 289 17.40 4.21 -48.63
CA ALA A 289 18.17 2.96 -48.61
C ALA A 289 18.86 2.75 -49.97
N GLY A 290 20.10 2.23 -49.96
CA GLY A 290 20.99 2.31 -51.11
C GLY A 290 20.77 1.29 -52.25
N ALA A 291 21.04 1.77 -53.47
CA ALA A 291 21.61 1.06 -54.62
C ALA A 291 20.85 -0.14 -55.25
N GLY A 292 20.14 0.17 -56.34
CA GLY A 292 19.81 -0.71 -57.47
C GLY A 292 19.43 0.19 -58.65
N GLY A 293 20.17 0.16 -59.76
CA GLY A 293 20.18 1.25 -60.75
C GLY A 293 19.22 1.12 -61.94
N GLU A 294 19.22 2.19 -62.76
CA GLU A 294 18.74 2.30 -64.15
C GLU A 294 17.21 2.20 -64.41
N ASP A 295 16.60 2.92 -65.35
CA ASP A 295 16.93 4.25 -65.92
C ASP A 295 15.67 4.91 -66.54
N GLN A 296 15.70 6.24 -66.69
CA GLN A 296 15.02 7.06 -67.71
C GLN A 296 13.47 7.05 -67.97
N THR A 297 12.95 8.29 -67.95
CA THR A 297 12.06 8.94 -68.97
C THR A 297 10.53 9.18 -68.77
N THR A 298 10.24 10.42 -68.33
CA THR A 298 9.38 11.44 -68.99
C THR A 298 7.84 11.47 -68.89
N LYS A 299 7.35 12.69 -68.55
CA LYS A 299 6.05 13.36 -68.90
C LYS A 299 4.76 12.71 -68.33
N GLY A 300 3.73 13.43 -67.87
CA GLY A 300 3.49 14.87 -67.69
C GLY A 300 1.98 15.18 -67.84
N GLY A 301 1.40 16.15 -67.10
CA GLY A 301 0.06 16.72 -67.43
C GLY A 301 -1.00 16.87 -66.31
N THR A 302 -1.02 18.04 -65.68
CA THR A 302 -2.21 18.90 -65.35
C THR A 302 -3.62 18.39 -64.98
N ARG A 303 -4.13 18.93 -63.84
CA ARG A 303 -5.55 19.31 -63.52
C ARG A 303 -6.54 18.14 -63.26
N ARG A 304 -7.61 18.23 -62.45
CA ARG A 304 -8.37 19.36 -61.81
C ARG A 304 -9.18 18.83 -60.58
N ARG A 305 -9.57 19.66 -59.59
CA ARG A 305 -10.61 19.35 -58.57
C ARG A 305 -12.01 19.45 -59.21
N LYS A 306 -13.10 18.75 -58.83
CA LYS A 306 -13.94 18.74 -57.59
C LYS A 306 -15.27 17.96 -57.94
N PRO A 307 -16.30 17.75 -57.06
CA PRO A 307 -16.43 16.92 -55.84
C PRO A 307 -17.53 15.80 -56.01
N PRO A 308 -18.49 15.47 -55.09
CA PRO A 308 -18.90 14.07 -54.88
C PRO A 308 -20.31 13.68 -55.36
N GLY A 309 -20.58 12.37 -55.47
CA GLY A 309 -21.89 11.77 -55.75
C GLY A 309 -21.98 10.37 -55.14
N SER A 310 -23.19 9.92 -54.81
CA SER A 310 -23.50 8.75 -53.99
C SER A 310 -23.72 7.45 -54.80
N PRO A 311 -24.27 6.39 -54.18
CA PRO A 311 -23.65 5.09 -54.04
C PRO A 311 -23.67 4.22 -55.32
N VAL A 312 -22.71 3.30 -55.45
CA VAL A 312 -22.68 2.29 -56.51
C VAL A 312 -22.61 0.89 -55.89
N GLU A 313 -23.29 -0.05 -56.54
CA GLU A 313 -23.59 -1.41 -56.08
C GLU A 313 -22.35 -2.28 -55.86
N ALA A 314 -22.50 -3.31 -55.02
CA ALA A 314 -21.48 -4.30 -54.76
C ALA A 314 -21.26 -5.22 -55.99
N SER A 315 -20.30 -4.86 -56.83
CA SER A 315 -19.83 -5.71 -57.92
C SER A 315 -19.16 -6.97 -57.36
N VAL A 316 -19.72 -8.15 -57.66
CA VAL A 316 -19.11 -9.45 -57.34
C VAL A 316 -17.82 -9.59 -58.16
N MET A 317 -16.69 -9.67 -57.46
CA MET A 317 -15.36 -9.74 -58.09
C MET A 317 -15.19 -11.06 -58.86
N GLY A 318 -15.10 -10.98 -60.19
CA GLY A 318 -15.02 -12.16 -61.06
C GLY A 318 -13.77 -13.02 -60.82
N PHE A 319 -13.88 -14.33 -61.12
CA PHE A 319 -12.88 -15.36 -60.82
C PHE A 319 -11.43 -14.97 -61.15
N GLU A 320 -11.14 -14.44 -62.34
CA GLU A 320 -9.77 -14.10 -62.74
C GLU A 320 -9.20 -12.89 -62.00
N GLN A 321 -10.08 -11.97 -61.59
CA GLN A 321 -9.73 -10.81 -60.77
C GLN A 321 -9.51 -11.22 -59.31
N TRP A 322 -10.27 -12.21 -58.82
CA TRP A 322 -10.06 -12.84 -57.51
C TRP A 322 -8.73 -13.61 -57.45
N VAL A 323 -8.38 -14.40 -58.47
CA VAL A 323 -7.10 -15.12 -58.58
C VAL A 323 -5.91 -14.14 -58.58
N ARG A 324 -6.01 -13.03 -59.34
CA ARG A 324 -5.02 -11.93 -59.27
C ARG A 324 -4.95 -11.28 -57.89
N GLY A 325 -6.08 -11.15 -57.21
CA GLY A 325 -6.15 -10.69 -55.82
C GLY A 325 -5.50 -11.63 -54.80
N GLN A 326 -5.33 -12.93 -55.14
CA GLN A 326 -4.54 -13.89 -54.35
C GLN A 326 -3.05 -13.88 -54.72
N GLY A 327 -2.60 -13.00 -55.61
CA GLY A 327 -1.19 -12.88 -56.01
C GLY A 327 -0.74 -13.82 -57.15
N PHE A 328 -1.67 -14.54 -57.79
CA PHE A 328 -1.37 -15.44 -58.91
C PHE A 328 -1.83 -14.85 -60.24
N ASP A 329 -1.05 -14.99 -61.33
CA ASP A 329 -1.52 -14.59 -62.66
C ASP A 329 -2.30 -15.75 -63.33
N PRO A 330 -3.60 -15.57 -63.67
CA PRO A 330 -4.41 -16.63 -64.27
C PRO A 330 -3.91 -17.15 -65.63
N ALA A 331 -2.96 -16.47 -66.27
CA ALA A 331 -2.33 -16.91 -67.52
C ALA A 331 -1.23 -17.98 -67.34
N THR A 332 -0.65 -18.13 -66.15
CA THR A 332 0.50 -19.03 -65.89
C THR A 332 0.16 -20.29 -65.08
N LEU A 333 -1.10 -20.44 -64.67
CA LEU A 333 -1.58 -21.60 -63.89
C LEU A 333 -1.73 -22.86 -64.75
N SER A 334 -1.34 -24.02 -64.18
CA SER A 334 -1.65 -25.32 -64.79
C SER A 334 -3.16 -25.61 -64.78
N SER A 335 -3.59 -26.55 -65.62
CA SER A 335 -5.00 -26.97 -65.70
C SER A 335 -5.56 -27.46 -64.36
N GLU A 336 -4.76 -28.19 -63.57
CA GLU A 336 -5.13 -28.68 -62.24
C GLU A 336 -5.19 -27.56 -61.21
N GLN A 337 -4.21 -26.64 -61.20
CA GLN A 337 -4.21 -25.48 -60.30
C GLN A 337 -5.43 -24.57 -60.56
N ARG A 338 -5.76 -24.32 -61.84
CA ARG A 338 -6.94 -23.53 -62.20
C ARG A 338 -8.25 -24.22 -61.82
N ALA A 339 -8.30 -25.55 -61.80
CA ALA A 339 -9.44 -26.31 -61.29
C ALA A 339 -9.56 -26.22 -59.75
N ALA A 340 -8.44 -26.29 -59.01
CA ALA A 340 -8.42 -26.12 -57.56
C ALA A 340 -8.90 -24.71 -57.15
N PHE A 341 -8.41 -23.65 -57.80
CA PHE A 341 -8.89 -22.29 -57.56
C PHE A 341 -10.39 -22.13 -57.87
N LYS A 342 -10.91 -22.76 -58.93
CA LYS A 342 -12.36 -22.73 -59.23
C LYS A 342 -13.21 -23.37 -58.12
N ARG A 343 -12.75 -24.49 -57.52
CA ARG A 343 -13.44 -25.12 -56.37
C ARG A 343 -13.46 -24.21 -55.14
N LEU A 344 -12.36 -23.51 -54.86
CA LEU A 344 -12.29 -22.54 -53.75
C LEU A 344 -13.20 -21.31 -53.99
N TYR A 345 -13.28 -20.83 -55.23
CA TYR A 345 -14.18 -19.74 -55.61
C TYR A 345 -15.66 -20.15 -55.54
N ALA A 346 -16.01 -21.38 -55.94
CA ALA A 346 -17.38 -21.90 -55.84
C ALA A 346 -17.83 -22.06 -54.37
N ARG A 347 -16.99 -22.67 -53.51
CA ARG A 347 -17.26 -22.81 -52.07
C ARG A 347 -17.47 -21.48 -51.36
N ARG A 348 -16.87 -20.40 -51.87
CA ARG A 348 -17.08 -19.02 -51.37
C ARG A 348 -18.44 -18.43 -51.78
N ALA A 349 -19.01 -18.83 -52.92
CA ALA A 349 -20.35 -18.42 -53.31
C ALA A 349 -21.42 -19.19 -52.52
N GLU A 350 -21.23 -20.50 -52.34
CA GLU A 350 -22.13 -21.39 -51.59
C GLU A 350 -22.22 -21.03 -50.10
N ALA A 351 -21.12 -20.55 -49.49
CA ALA A 351 -21.09 -20.11 -48.09
C ALA A 351 -21.88 -18.82 -47.78
N THR A 352 -22.61 -18.26 -48.75
CA THR A 352 -23.40 -17.03 -48.57
C THR A 352 -24.92 -17.25 -48.54
N GLU A 353 -25.41 -18.48 -48.71
CA GLU A 353 -26.82 -18.75 -49.07
C GLU A 353 -27.53 -19.85 -48.24
N ALA A 354 -27.00 -20.29 -47.09
CA ALA A 354 -27.65 -21.37 -46.30
C ALA A 354 -27.63 -21.16 -44.76
N GLU A 355 -28.69 -20.54 -44.24
CA GLU A 355 -29.34 -20.91 -42.97
C GLU A 355 -30.82 -21.18 -43.29
N GLU A 356 -31.25 -22.46 -43.31
CA GLU A 356 -32.64 -22.89 -43.03
C GLU A 356 -32.67 -24.43 -42.81
N GLU A 357 -33.76 -24.91 -42.21
CA GLU A 357 -34.02 -26.24 -41.60
C GLU A 357 -33.78 -27.45 -42.56
N ASP A 358 -33.61 -28.71 -42.16
CA ASP A 358 -34.45 -29.52 -41.25
C ASP A 358 -33.84 -30.94 -40.95
N VAL A 359 -34.53 -31.80 -40.19
CA VAL A 359 -34.03 -33.08 -39.59
C VAL A 359 -35.14 -34.17 -39.64
N PRO A 360 -34.95 -35.49 -39.98
CA PRO A 360 -34.02 -36.42 -39.27
C PRO A 360 -33.56 -37.77 -39.96
N ALA A 361 -32.88 -38.62 -39.15
CA ALA A 361 -33.01 -40.10 -39.03
C ALA A 361 -32.23 -41.13 -39.90
N GLU A 362 -31.93 -42.27 -39.24
CA GLU A 362 -31.52 -43.62 -39.72
C GLU A 362 -30.14 -43.80 -40.42
N ASP A 363 -29.41 -44.92 -40.32
CA ASP A 363 -29.20 -45.93 -39.25
C ASP A 363 -27.93 -46.77 -39.61
N ASP A 364 -27.62 -47.83 -38.83
CA ASP A 364 -26.73 -48.98 -39.16
C ASP A 364 -25.17 -48.86 -39.15
N ALA A 365 -24.62 -49.37 -38.03
CA ALA A 365 -23.76 -50.58 -37.91
C ALA A 365 -22.36 -50.74 -38.58
N GLU A 366 -21.39 -51.09 -37.72
CA GLU A 366 -20.17 -51.93 -37.94
C GLU A 366 -19.12 -51.42 -38.98
N ASP A 367 -17.80 -51.60 -38.83
CA ASP A 367 -17.03 -52.65 -38.15
C ASP A 367 -15.61 -52.16 -37.72
N VAL A 368 -14.83 -52.98 -37.00
CA VAL A 368 -13.46 -52.71 -36.49
C VAL A 368 -12.49 -53.76 -37.05
N PRO A 369 -11.33 -53.40 -37.65
CA PRO A 369 -10.06 -53.51 -36.89
C PRO A 369 -8.92 -52.54 -37.28
N ALA A 370 -7.86 -52.58 -36.47
CA ALA A 370 -6.63 -51.79 -36.56
C ALA A 370 -5.54 -52.45 -37.45
N GLU A 371 -4.50 -51.68 -37.83
CA GLU A 371 -3.06 -51.94 -37.56
C GLU A 371 -2.11 -50.95 -38.29
N GLY A 372 -0.84 -50.88 -37.86
CA GLY A 372 0.28 -50.16 -38.50
C GLY A 372 0.46 -48.70 -38.06
N GLU A 373 1.58 -48.22 -37.51
CA GLU A 373 2.98 -48.18 -38.01
C GLU A 373 3.12 -47.25 -39.24
N GLU A 374 4.12 -46.35 -39.36
CA GLU A 374 5.47 -46.37 -38.81
C GLU A 374 6.12 -44.96 -38.70
N ASP A 375 7.32 -44.91 -38.11
CA ASP A 375 8.22 -43.77 -37.86
C ASP A 375 8.59 -42.86 -39.05
N SER A 376 9.11 -41.64 -38.75
CA SER A 376 10.56 -41.36 -38.85
C SER A 376 10.98 -39.87 -38.95
N SER A 377 12.10 -39.57 -38.29
CA SER A 377 13.19 -38.61 -38.62
C SER A 377 13.61 -37.68 -37.46
N ALA A 378 14.88 -37.29 -37.26
CA ALA A 378 16.21 -37.90 -37.44
C ALA A 378 17.28 -36.87 -36.94
N GLU A 379 18.55 -37.28 -36.82
CA GLU A 379 19.77 -36.44 -36.67
C GLU A 379 19.95 -35.68 -35.31
N GLY A 380 21.15 -35.58 -34.71
CA GLY A 380 22.46 -36.17 -35.03
C GLY A 380 23.54 -35.88 -33.95
N ASP A 381 24.64 -36.64 -34.03
CA ASP A 381 26.03 -36.32 -33.61
C ASP A 381 26.39 -36.46 -32.09
N ASP A 382 27.57 -36.93 -31.64
CA ASP A 382 28.78 -37.47 -32.31
C ASP A 382 29.58 -38.43 -31.36
N GLU A 383 30.64 -39.09 -31.87
CA GLU A 383 31.36 -40.26 -31.30
C GLU A 383 32.39 -40.00 -30.16
N GLU A 384 32.76 -41.05 -29.40
CA GLU A 384 34.18 -41.38 -29.09
C GLU A 384 34.40 -42.86 -28.64
N ASP A 385 35.56 -43.42 -29.03
CA ASP A 385 35.93 -44.86 -29.06
C ASP A 385 36.27 -45.57 -27.73
N VAL A 386 35.96 -46.87 -27.63
CA VAL A 386 36.69 -47.87 -26.80
C VAL A 386 36.65 -49.26 -27.49
N PRO A 387 37.77 -50.01 -27.62
CA PRO A 387 37.92 -51.04 -28.66
C PRO A 387 37.36 -52.44 -28.32
N ALA A 388 37.33 -53.27 -29.37
CA ALA A 388 36.86 -54.65 -29.38
C ALA A 388 37.67 -55.64 -28.51
N GLU A 389 36.97 -56.66 -27.99
CA GLU A 389 37.52 -58.00 -27.78
C GLU A 389 36.55 -59.03 -28.39
N GLU A 390 37.11 -60.07 -29.00
CA GLU A 390 36.44 -60.97 -29.93
C GLU A 390 35.63 -62.09 -29.24
N GLU A 391 34.63 -62.65 -29.95
CA GLU A 391 34.02 -63.91 -29.56
C GLU A 391 34.96 -65.09 -29.87
N GLU A 392 35.56 -65.71 -28.86
CA GLU A 392 36.01 -67.10 -28.96
C GLU A 392 34.88 -68.05 -28.53
N GLY A 393 34.30 -68.76 -29.50
CA GLY A 393 33.38 -69.86 -29.24
C GLY A 393 34.11 -71.19 -29.06
N ALA A 394 33.87 -71.89 -27.95
CA ALA A 394 34.02 -73.34 -27.87
C ALA A 394 33.28 -73.97 -26.67
N SER A 395 32.62 -75.09 -26.98
CA SER A 395 32.39 -76.34 -26.24
C SER A 395 32.79 -76.53 -24.76
N GLU A 396 32.17 -77.57 -24.18
CA GLU A 396 32.55 -78.35 -22.99
C GLU A 396 32.35 -77.77 -21.56
N THR A 397 31.41 -78.42 -20.86
CA THR A 397 31.35 -78.60 -19.40
C THR A 397 31.82 -77.44 -18.53
N ALA A 398 31.04 -76.35 -18.51
CA ALA A 398 31.25 -75.25 -17.59
C ALA A 398 30.95 -75.66 -16.12
N ASP A 399 32.01 -75.97 -15.38
CA ASP A 399 32.05 -76.15 -13.92
C ASP A 399 31.03 -75.24 -13.20
N PRO A 400 30.07 -75.80 -12.42
CA PRO A 400 29.00 -75.01 -11.80
C PRO A 400 29.52 -73.92 -10.86
N ILE A 401 30.73 -74.08 -10.31
CA ILE A 401 31.39 -73.06 -9.48
C ILE A 401 31.80 -71.85 -10.35
N ARG A 402 32.28 -72.05 -11.58
CA ARG A 402 32.63 -70.96 -12.51
C ARG A 402 31.39 -70.21 -13.00
N LEU A 403 30.30 -70.91 -13.31
CA LEU A 403 29.02 -70.28 -13.66
C LEU A 403 28.44 -69.49 -12.49
N SER A 404 28.48 -70.03 -11.27
CA SER A 404 28.07 -69.32 -10.05
C SER A 404 28.90 -68.06 -9.82
N ARG A 405 30.23 -68.13 -9.92
CA ARG A 405 31.13 -66.96 -9.84
C ARG A 405 30.84 -65.90 -10.90
N ARG A 406 30.55 -66.29 -12.16
CA ARG A 406 30.16 -65.36 -13.23
C ARG A 406 28.81 -64.69 -12.96
N ARG A 407 27.82 -65.41 -12.39
CA ARG A 407 26.55 -64.81 -11.96
C ARG A 407 26.74 -63.84 -10.79
N LEU A 408 27.51 -64.23 -9.77
CA LEU A 408 27.83 -63.39 -8.62
C LEU A 408 28.55 -62.10 -9.05
N ALA A 409 29.56 -62.20 -9.91
CA ALA A 409 30.29 -61.03 -10.42
C ALA A 409 29.41 -60.09 -11.26
N ARG A 410 28.46 -60.63 -12.04
CA ARG A 410 27.46 -59.83 -12.77
C ARG A 410 26.51 -59.10 -11.81
N GLU A 411 26.06 -59.78 -10.77
CA GLU A 411 25.17 -59.21 -9.77
C GLU A 411 25.86 -58.15 -8.90
N SER A 412 27.10 -58.38 -8.47
CA SER A 412 27.89 -57.36 -7.78
C SER A 412 28.11 -56.10 -8.63
N ARG A 413 28.29 -56.24 -9.95
CA ARG A 413 28.36 -55.10 -10.89
C ARG A 413 27.01 -54.38 -11.01
N ARG A 414 25.89 -55.11 -11.07
CA ARG A 414 24.52 -54.53 -11.10
C ARG A 414 24.28 -53.70 -9.84
N VAL A 415 24.53 -54.28 -8.66
CA VAL A 415 24.35 -53.61 -7.36
C VAL A 415 25.23 -52.36 -7.29
N ALA A 416 26.54 -52.47 -7.57
CA ALA A 416 27.43 -51.30 -7.55
C ALA A 416 26.99 -50.17 -8.51
N GLY A 417 26.48 -50.53 -9.70
CA GLY A 417 25.93 -49.56 -10.66
C GLY A 417 24.67 -48.84 -10.15
N ILE A 418 23.75 -49.57 -9.49
CA ILE A 418 22.55 -48.99 -8.86
C ILE A 418 22.94 -48.04 -7.72
N GLN A 419 23.90 -48.44 -6.89
CA GLN A 419 24.38 -47.61 -5.77
C GLN A 419 25.00 -46.30 -6.27
N ALA A 420 25.90 -46.37 -7.26
CA ALA A 420 26.49 -45.18 -7.87
C ALA A 420 25.43 -44.26 -8.53
N ALA A 421 24.44 -44.83 -9.22
CA ALA A 421 23.34 -44.08 -9.81
C ALA A 421 22.46 -43.37 -8.76
N CYS A 422 22.16 -44.03 -7.63
CA CYS A 422 21.36 -43.43 -6.55
C CYS A 422 22.13 -42.38 -5.75
N GLN A 423 23.43 -42.60 -5.50
CA GLN A 423 24.30 -41.65 -4.80
C GLN A 423 24.43 -40.31 -5.55
N ARG A 424 24.44 -40.32 -6.89
CA ARG A 424 24.46 -39.10 -7.72
C ARG A 424 23.28 -38.15 -7.46
N PHE A 425 22.16 -38.67 -6.93
CA PHE A 425 20.97 -37.90 -6.56
C PHE A 425 20.75 -37.82 -5.03
N GLY A 426 21.77 -38.12 -4.23
CA GLY A 426 21.71 -38.02 -2.76
C GLY A 426 20.90 -39.13 -2.09
N SER A 427 20.84 -40.33 -2.69
CA SER A 427 20.09 -41.49 -2.20
C SER A 427 18.60 -41.18 -1.91
N PRO A 428 17.82 -40.82 -2.94
CA PRO A 428 16.42 -40.42 -2.78
C PRO A 428 15.55 -41.57 -2.24
N THR A 429 14.45 -41.21 -1.58
CA THR A 429 13.44 -42.15 -1.11
C THR A 429 12.18 -42.07 -1.97
N MET A 430 11.54 -43.21 -2.23
CA MET A 430 10.26 -43.30 -2.92
C MET A 430 9.18 -43.85 -1.97
N MET A 431 7.91 -43.58 -2.32
CA MET A 431 6.75 -44.11 -1.60
C MET A 431 6.29 -45.41 -2.25
N VAL A 432 6.49 -46.53 -1.55
CA VAL A 432 6.01 -47.86 -1.97
C VAL A 432 5.02 -48.36 -0.92
N ARG A 433 3.79 -48.68 -1.35
CA ARG A 433 2.69 -49.17 -0.48
C ARG A 433 2.50 -48.36 0.82
N GLY A 434 2.61 -47.04 0.72
CA GLY A 434 2.43 -46.11 1.85
C GLY A 434 3.64 -45.95 2.79
N ARG A 435 4.79 -46.58 2.51
CA ARG A 435 6.04 -46.43 3.28
C ARG A 435 7.12 -45.74 2.44
N ARG A 436 7.96 -44.92 3.09
CA ARG A 436 9.18 -44.37 2.45
C ARG A 436 10.28 -45.43 2.49
N VAL A 437 10.79 -45.79 1.32
CA VAL A 437 11.87 -46.76 1.13
C VAL A 437 12.97 -46.10 0.27
N PRO A 438 14.28 -46.30 0.55
CA PRO A 438 15.34 -45.85 -0.34
C PRO A 438 15.20 -46.48 -1.73
N VAL A 439 15.34 -45.68 -2.80
CA VAL A 439 15.24 -46.18 -4.20
C VAL A 439 16.26 -47.31 -4.46
N GLU A 440 17.44 -47.21 -3.86
CA GLU A 440 18.51 -48.21 -3.92
C GLU A 440 18.08 -49.58 -3.36
N ALA A 441 17.43 -49.61 -2.20
CA ALA A 441 17.02 -50.85 -1.54
C ALA A 441 15.95 -51.58 -2.36
N GLU A 442 14.94 -50.85 -2.82
CA GLU A 442 13.85 -51.36 -3.68
C GLU A 442 14.41 -51.92 -5.00
N ALA A 443 15.34 -51.21 -5.65
CA ALA A 443 15.95 -51.62 -6.91
C ALA A 443 16.88 -52.85 -6.79
N ILE A 444 17.51 -53.04 -5.63
CA ILE A 444 18.30 -54.24 -5.33
C ILE A 444 17.36 -55.43 -5.08
N GLU A 445 16.39 -55.28 -4.17
CA GLU A 445 15.46 -56.34 -3.75
C GLU A 445 14.58 -56.84 -4.91
N HIS A 446 14.09 -55.94 -5.76
CA HIS A 446 13.27 -56.29 -6.92
C HIS A 446 14.05 -56.48 -8.23
N GLY A 447 15.38 -56.56 -8.19
CA GLY A 447 16.19 -57.01 -9.33
C GLY A 447 16.23 -56.05 -10.53
N TRP A 448 16.06 -54.74 -10.31
CA TRP A 448 15.99 -53.75 -11.40
C TRP A 448 17.32 -53.59 -12.16
N ASP A 449 17.23 -53.16 -13.41
CA ASP A 449 18.36 -52.73 -14.23
C ASP A 449 18.85 -51.32 -13.83
N VAL A 450 20.13 -51.03 -14.12
CA VAL A 450 20.77 -49.76 -13.73
C VAL A 450 20.09 -48.52 -14.37
N PRO A 451 19.70 -48.52 -15.66
CA PRO A 451 18.95 -47.40 -16.26
C PRO A 451 17.61 -47.11 -15.55
N ARG A 452 16.81 -48.14 -15.27
CA ARG A 452 15.54 -48.01 -14.55
C ARG A 452 15.72 -47.45 -13.13
N ALA A 453 16.71 -47.93 -12.39
CA ALA A 453 17.03 -47.40 -11.06
C ALA A 453 17.43 -45.92 -11.11
N ARG A 454 18.21 -45.51 -12.11
CA ARG A 454 18.59 -44.12 -12.35
C ARG A 454 17.38 -43.22 -12.63
N MET A 455 16.50 -43.62 -13.56
CA MET A 455 15.27 -42.86 -13.85
C MET A 455 14.37 -42.72 -12.62
N ALA A 456 14.23 -43.77 -11.81
CA ALA A 456 13.44 -43.73 -10.58
C ALA A 456 14.03 -42.78 -9.53
N ALA A 457 15.37 -42.72 -9.40
CA ALA A 457 16.06 -41.79 -8.52
C ALA A 457 15.87 -40.33 -8.97
N GLU A 458 16.04 -40.07 -10.26
CA GLU A 458 15.87 -38.74 -10.88
C GLU A 458 14.43 -38.21 -10.79
N LEU A 459 13.44 -39.10 -11.00
CA LEU A 459 12.01 -38.77 -10.83
C LEU A 459 11.68 -38.46 -9.35
N ALA A 460 12.29 -39.20 -8.41
CA ALA A 460 12.09 -38.99 -6.98
C ALA A 460 12.71 -37.67 -6.50
N SER A 461 13.93 -37.33 -6.92
CA SER A 461 14.53 -36.02 -6.62
C SER A 461 13.75 -34.87 -7.25
N THR A 462 13.29 -35.02 -8.50
CA THR A 462 12.47 -34.01 -9.19
C THR A 462 11.12 -33.78 -8.47
N ARG A 463 10.51 -34.84 -7.92
CA ARG A 463 9.29 -34.72 -7.10
C ARG A 463 9.55 -34.01 -5.78
N ALA A 464 10.69 -34.25 -5.13
CA ALA A 464 11.08 -33.57 -3.89
C ALA A 464 11.41 -32.07 -4.11
N ALA A 465 11.86 -31.70 -5.32
CA ALA A 465 12.21 -30.33 -5.70
C ALA A 465 11.01 -29.46 -6.15
N ARG A 466 9.80 -30.02 -6.30
CA ARG A 466 8.61 -29.23 -6.68
C ARG A 466 8.12 -28.39 -5.49
N PRO A 467 7.86 -27.07 -5.67
CA PRO A 467 7.16 -26.29 -4.64
C PRO A 467 5.77 -26.86 -4.42
N GLN A 468 5.39 -27.10 -3.16
CA GLN A 468 4.06 -27.57 -2.82
C GLN A 468 3.05 -26.42 -2.97
N GLY A 469 2.02 -26.64 -3.78
CA GLY A 469 0.90 -25.70 -3.88
C GLY A 469 0.12 -25.62 -2.55
N PRO A 470 -0.56 -24.49 -2.26
CA PRO A 470 -1.32 -24.31 -1.03
C PRO A 470 -2.43 -25.37 -0.93
N GLY A 471 -2.43 -26.11 0.19
CA GLY A 471 -3.40 -27.18 0.41
C GLY A 471 -4.84 -26.65 0.48
N ILE A 472 -5.76 -27.31 -0.21
CA ILE A 472 -7.19 -27.01 -0.16
C ILE A 472 -7.71 -27.36 1.24
N ILE A 473 -7.88 -26.34 2.08
CA ILE A 473 -8.57 -26.45 3.36
C ILE A 473 -10.07 -26.40 3.08
N SER A 474 -10.82 -27.44 3.47
CA SER A 474 -12.28 -27.34 3.51
C SER A 474 -12.70 -26.27 4.52
N ARG A 475 -13.35 -25.22 4.02
CA ARG A 475 -13.88 -24.11 4.83
C ARG A 475 -15.19 -24.55 5.46
N SER A 476 -15.13 -25.08 6.69
CA SER A 476 -16.33 -25.22 7.51
C SER A 476 -16.63 -23.87 8.18
N HIS A 477 -17.89 -23.43 8.14
CA HIS A 477 -18.33 -22.23 8.85
C HIS A 477 -17.94 -22.27 10.34
N GLU A 478 -18.00 -23.45 10.96
CA GLU A 478 -17.63 -23.67 12.36
C GLU A 478 -16.14 -23.46 12.66
N ARG A 479 -15.28 -23.64 11.65
CA ARG A 479 -13.82 -23.49 11.72
C ARG A 479 -13.40 -22.05 11.44
N ASP A 480 -14.13 -21.38 10.55
CA ASP A 480 -13.89 -19.98 10.15
C ASP A 480 -14.46 -19.01 11.20
N CYS A 481 -15.61 -19.34 11.82
CA CYS A 481 -16.20 -18.61 12.94
C CYS A 481 -15.53 -19.02 14.28
N SER A 482 -14.31 -18.51 14.50
CA SER A 482 -13.56 -18.70 15.74
C SER A 482 -13.80 -17.58 16.77
N LEU A 483 -13.40 -17.80 18.02
CA LEU A 483 -13.49 -16.78 19.08
C LEU A 483 -12.71 -15.51 18.73
N GLU A 484 -11.53 -15.65 18.10
CA GLU A 484 -10.71 -14.53 17.62
C GLU A 484 -11.41 -13.75 16.50
N ALA A 485 -12.05 -14.46 15.57
CA ALA A 485 -12.82 -13.85 14.49
C ALA A 485 -14.01 -13.04 15.06
N LEU A 486 -14.74 -13.58 16.04
CA LEU A 486 -15.86 -12.86 16.68
C LEU A 486 -15.39 -11.68 17.54
N GLN A 487 -14.29 -11.82 18.28
CA GLN A 487 -13.64 -10.71 18.98
C GLN A 487 -13.26 -9.56 18.03
N GLY A 488 -12.69 -9.90 16.87
CA GLY A 488 -12.35 -8.91 15.86
C GLY A 488 -13.58 -8.31 15.16
N ALA A 489 -14.58 -9.13 14.83
CA ALA A 489 -15.82 -8.69 14.20
C ALA A 489 -16.56 -7.67 15.06
N MET A 490 -16.67 -7.96 16.36
CA MET A 490 -17.16 -7.03 17.37
C MET A 490 -16.32 -5.74 17.36
N LEU A 491 -14.99 -5.82 17.39
CA LEU A 491 -14.15 -4.61 17.38
C LEU A 491 -14.38 -3.72 16.15
N VAL A 492 -14.49 -4.31 14.96
CA VAL A 492 -14.79 -3.58 13.71
C VAL A 492 -16.18 -2.96 13.73
N ARG A 493 -17.19 -3.70 14.21
CA ARG A 493 -18.59 -3.23 14.26
C ARG A 493 -18.74 -1.96 15.09
N PHE A 494 -17.99 -1.84 16.18
CA PHE A 494 -17.97 -0.65 17.05
C PHE A 494 -16.90 0.38 16.66
N GLY A 495 -16.49 0.41 15.39
CA GLY A 495 -15.56 1.43 14.85
C GLY A 495 -14.09 1.30 15.29
N GLY A 496 -13.73 0.21 15.97
CA GLY A 496 -12.37 -0.09 16.38
C GLY A 496 -11.49 -0.59 15.23
N ARG A 497 -10.19 -0.28 15.29
CA ARG A 497 -9.20 -0.65 14.25
C ARG A 497 -8.42 -1.91 14.66
N LEU A 498 -8.59 -3.02 13.95
CA LEU A 498 -7.88 -4.29 14.21
C LEU A 498 -6.34 -4.18 14.19
N GLU A 499 -5.81 -3.22 13.43
CA GLU A 499 -4.38 -3.06 13.16
C GLU A 499 -3.66 -2.07 14.10
N HIS A 500 -4.35 -1.53 15.11
CA HIS A 500 -3.79 -0.42 15.89
C HIS A 500 -2.48 -0.79 16.63
N PRO A 501 -1.41 0.03 16.53
CA PRO A 501 -0.09 -0.30 17.10
C PRO A 501 -0.09 -0.39 18.63
N ALA A 502 -1.06 0.24 19.31
CA ALA A 502 -1.24 0.14 20.76
C ALA A 502 -1.31 -1.32 21.25
N TYR A 503 -1.85 -2.25 20.45
CA TYR A 503 -2.01 -3.66 20.85
C TYR A 503 -0.67 -4.39 21.01
N GLN A 504 0.43 -3.86 20.48
CA GLN A 504 1.77 -4.43 20.63
C GLN A 504 2.54 -3.85 21.85
N GLN A 505 2.00 -2.82 22.52
CA GLN A 505 2.65 -2.17 23.66
C GLN A 505 2.42 -2.94 24.97
N GLN A 506 3.27 -2.69 25.97
CA GLN A 506 3.15 -3.34 27.29
C GLN A 506 1.79 -3.07 27.98
N ALA A 507 1.17 -1.91 27.71
CA ALA A 507 -0.18 -1.57 28.18
C ALA A 507 -1.26 -2.57 27.68
N ALA A 508 -1.08 -3.19 26.50
CA ALA A 508 -1.98 -4.23 25.98
C ALA A 508 -1.95 -5.51 26.82
N VAL A 509 -0.79 -5.85 27.38
CA VAL A 509 -0.65 -6.99 28.30
C VAL A 509 -1.33 -6.68 29.63
N ALA A 510 -1.18 -5.44 30.13
CA ALA A 510 -1.84 -5.00 31.35
C ALA A 510 -3.38 -5.00 31.21
N LEU A 511 -3.92 -4.58 30.06
CA LEU A 511 -5.34 -4.69 29.73
C LEU A 511 -5.79 -6.07 29.26
N ARG A 512 -4.96 -7.10 29.44
CA ARG A 512 -5.29 -8.51 29.20
C ARG A 512 -5.78 -8.79 27.78
N LEU A 513 -5.31 -8.05 26.78
CA LEU A 513 -5.72 -8.27 25.40
C LEU A 513 -5.28 -9.67 24.92
N PRO A 514 -6.11 -10.36 24.11
CA PRO A 514 -5.81 -11.68 23.59
C PRO A 514 -4.46 -11.74 22.86
N ALA A 515 -3.79 -12.89 22.92
CA ALA A 515 -2.47 -13.06 22.31
C ALA A 515 -2.46 -12.74 20.81
N TRP A 516 -3.53 -13.09 20.08
CA TRP A 516 -3.65 -12.84 18.64
C TRP A 516 -3.71 -11.36 18.25
N MET A 517 -4.19 -10.46 19.13
CA MET A 517 -4.14 -9.01 18.90
C MET A 517 -2.74 -8.44 19.19
N ARG A 518 -1.98 -9.10 20.06
CA ARG A 518 -0.64 -8.66 20.51
C ARG A 518 0.50 -9.18 19.64
N THR A 519 0.29 -10.22 18.84
CA THR A 519 1.25 -10.69 17.83
C THR A 519 1.42 -9.68 16.70
N ASN A 520 2.51 -9.78 15.93
CA ASN A 520 2.76 -8.91 14.77
C ASN A 520 1.59 -9.00 13.77
N ILE A 521 1.24 -7.86 13.15
CA ILE A 521 0.21 -7.74 12.09
C ILE A 521 0.46 -8.74 10.96
N ASN A 522 1.73 -8.99 10.62
CA ASN A 522 2.15 -9.90 9.56
C ASN A 522 2.15 -11.39 9.96
N ALA A 523 1.65 -11.77 11.14
CA ALA A 523 1.57 -13.18 11.54
C ALA A 523 0.33 -13.85 10.96
N ASP A 524 0.49 -15.00 10.29
CA ASP A 524 -0.57 -15.75 9.59
C ASP A 524 -1.84 -15.99 10.43
N GLN A 525 -1.69 -16.19 11.75
CA GLN A 525 -2.83 -16.37 12.65
C GLN A 525 -3.61 -15.07 12.85
N ARG A 526 -2.93 -13.93 12.98
CA ARG A 526 -3.56 -12.62 13.12
C ARG A 526 -4.20 -12.19 11.80
N GLN A 527 -3.54 -12.39 10.67
CA GLN A 527 -4.11 -12.09 9.34
C GLN A 527 -5.40 -12.87 9.08
N ARG A 528 -5.41 -14.19 9.35
CA ARG A 528 -6.64 -15.00 9.25
C ARG A 528 -7.75 -14.52 10.20
N ALA A 529 -7.43 -14.24 11.45
CA ALA A 529 -8.42 -13.71 12.41
C ALA A 529 -9.01 -12.36 11.94
N MET A 530 -8.19 -11.48 11.36
CA MET A 530 -8.65 -10.19 10.82
C MET A 530 -9.50 -10.37 9.54
N GLU A 531 -9.13 -11.27 8.63
CA GLU A 531 -9.93 -11.59 7.44
C GLU A 531 -11.32 -12.11 7.81
N PHE A 532 -11.39 -13.05 8.76
CA PHE A 532 -12.67 -13.57 9.26
C PHE A 532 -13.45 -12.55 10.07
N ALA A 533 -12.78 -11.70 10.87
CA ALA A 533 -13.41 -10.61 11.60
C ALA A 533 -14.16 -9.64 10.68
N HIS A 534 -13.57 -9.27 9.53
CA HIS A 534 -14.27 -8.44 8.54
C HIS A 534 -15.51 -9.14 7.98
N ARG A 535 -15.46 -10.45 7.70
CA ARG A 535 -16.61 -11.22 7.21
C ARG A 535 -17.78 -11.26 8.21
N PHE A 536 -17.49 -11.42 9.51
CA PHE A 536 -18.52 -11.51 10.54
C PHE A 536 -18.93 -10.15 11.15
N SER A 537 -18.32 -9.03 10.72
CA SER A 537 -18.59 -7.69 11.28
C SER A 537 -20.06 -7.22 11.18
N ALA A 538 -20.82 -7.74 10.22
CA ALA A 538 -22.24 -7.44 10.02
C ALA A 538 -23.21 -8.34 10.82
N MET A 539 -22.70 -9.23 11.68
CA MET A 539 -23.50 -10.15 12.49
C MET A 539 -24.31 -9.39 13.57
N SER A 540 -25.60 -9.71 13.70
CA SER A 540 -26.47 -9.14 14.75
C SER A 540 -26.03 -9.61 16.14
N PRO A 541 -26.34 -8.90 17.25
CA PRO A 541 -25.97 -9.36 18.59
C PRO A 541 -26.63 -10.69 18.96
N VAL A 542 -27.81 -10.97 18.41
CA VAL A 542 -28.55 -12.23 18.64
C VAL A 542 -27.87 -13.40 17.95
N ASP A 543 -27.37 -13.19 16.73
CA ASP A 543 -26.60 -14.21 16.01
C ASP A 543 -25.23 -14.42 16.66
N LEU A 544 -24.62 -13.34 17.18
CA LEU A 544 -23.42 -13.41 18.03
C LEU A 544 -23.67 -14.20 19.32
N CYS A 545 -24.83 -14.05 19.97
CA CYS A 545 -25.25 -14.88 21.10
C CYS A 545 -25.36 -16.37 20.70
N ARG A 546 -25.91 -16.67 19.52
CA ARG A 546 -25.99 -18.04 19.00
C ARG A 546 -24.61 -18.66 18.78
N GLU A 547 -23.70 -17.92 18.16
CA GLU A 547 -22.32 -18.37 17.97
C GLU A 547 -21.54 -18.47 19.28
N ALA A 548 -21.79 -17.60 20.26
CA ALA A 548 -21.21 -17.72 21.60
C ALA A 548 -21.70 -18.97 22.35
N CYS A 549 -22.99 -19.33 22.25
CA CYS A 549 -23.51 -20.60 22.76
C CYS A 549 -22.80 -21.80 22.10
N ARG A 550 -22.65 -21.78 20.76
CA ARG A 550 -21.92 -22.82 20.00
C ARG A 550 -20.47 -22.95 20.45
N LEU A 551 -19.74 -21.84 20.62
CA LEU A 551 -18.35 -21.84 21.10
C LEU A 551 -18.20 -22.35 22.53
N ASP A 552 -19.18 -22.10 23.40
CA ASP A 552 -19.24 -22.69 24.74
C ASP A 552 -19.68 -24.18 24.75
N GLY A 553 -19.96 -24.77 23.59
CA GLY A 553 -20.41 -26.17 23.46
C GLY A 553 -21.84 -26.41 23.97
N ARG A 554 -22.70 -25.40 23.92
CA ARG A 554 -24.09 -25.46 24.42
C ARG A 554 -25.08 -25.26 23.28
N ASP A 555 -26.15 -26.05 23.29
CA ASP A 555 -27.24 -25.90 22.33
C ASP A 555 -27.87 -24.50 22.44
N ALA A 556 -28.11 -23.87 21.28
CA ALA A 556 -28.74 -22.56 21.20
C ALA A 556 -30.27 -22.68 21.28
N PRO A 557 -30.94 -22.09 22.30
CA PRO A 557 -32.40 -22.08 22.38
C PRO A 557 -33.07 -21.40 21.18
N ILE A 558 -34.27 -21.87 20.83
CA ILE A 558 -35.07 -21.33 19.71
C ILE A 558 -35.68 -19.96 20.08
N HIS A 559 -36.08 -19.78 21.34
CA HIS A 559 -36.64 -18.52 21.81
C HIS A 559 -35.55 -17.47 22.08
N ARG A 560 -35.79 -16.23 21.65
CA ARG A 560 -34.80 -15.14 21.68
C ARG A 560 -34.34 -14.78 23.11
N LEU A 561 -35.25 -14.79 24.09
CA LEU A 561 -34.92 -14.51 25.50
C LEU A 561 -34.03 -15.61 26.09
N ASP A 562 -34.47 -16.86 25.98
CA ASP A 562 -33.72 -18.03 26.44
C ASP A 562 -32.31 -18.09 25.80
N LEU A 563 -32.20 -17.70 24.52
CA LEU A 563 -30.93 -17.61 23.80
C LEU A 563 -29.99 -16.54 24.37
N VAL A 564 -30.48 -15.32 24.60
CA VAL A 564 -29.69 -14.24 25.20
C VAL A 564 -29.28 -14.60 26.63
N GLN A 565 -30.19 -15.16 27.43
CA GLN A 565 -29.92 -15.60 28.80
C GLN A 565 -28.88 -16.74 28.85
N ALA A 566 -28.96 -17.71 27.92
CA ALA A 566 -27.98 -18.77 27.78
C ALA A 566 -26.60 -18.21 27.37
N ALA A 567 -26.55 -17.29 26.40
CA ALA A 567 -25.31 -16.70 25.93
C ALA A 567 -24.63 -15.81 26.98
N LEU A 568 -25.40 -14.99 27.73
CA LEU A 568 -24.90 -14.20 28.86
C LEU A 568 -24.36 -15.06 29.99
N SER A 569 -24.97 -16.23 30.23
CA SER A 569 -24.46 -17.23 31.17
C SER A 569 -23.16 -17.92 30.67
N GLY A 570 -22.62 -17.49 29.54
CA GLY A 570 -21.45 -18.04 28.84
C GLY A 570 -20.14 -17.30 29.08
N ALA A 571 -19.04 -18.03 28.90
CA ALA A 571 -17.69 -17.45 28.95
C ALA A 571 -17.34 -16.74 27.62
N SER A 572 -17.75 -17.31 26.48
CA SER A 572 -17.39 -16.78 25.15
C SER A 572 -17.92 -15.36 24.91
N LEU A 573 -19.21 -15.09 25.18
CA LEU A 573 -19.80 -13.76 24.96
C LEU A 573 -19.14 -12.70 25.84
N THR A 574 -18.97 -12.99 27.13
CA THR A 574 -18.28 -12.12 28.10
C THR A 574 -16.85 -11.80 27.67
N ASN A 575 -16.14 -12.78 27.11
CA ASN A 575 -14.77 -12.60 26.59
C ASN A 575 -14.74 -11.76 25.30
N ILE A 576 -15.72 -11.92 24.40
CA ILE A 576 -15.86 -11.10 23.18
C ILE A 576 -16.06 -9.63 23.55
N PHE A 577 -17.05 -9.32 24.39
CA PHE A 577 -17.35 -7.94 24.79
C PHE A 577 -16.22 -7.31 25.61
N THR A 578 -15.67 -8.01 26.60
CA THR A 578 -14.55 -7.49 27.41
C THR A 578 -13.30 -7.23 26.56
N THR A 579 -13.03 -8.05 25.54
CA THR A 579 -11.93 -7.81 24.60
C THR A 579 -12.14 -6.52 23.81
N ASN A 580 -13.36 -6.26 23.31
CA ASN A 580 -13.70 -5.02 22.62
C ASN A 580 -13.50 -3.80 23.55
N VAL A 581 -14.09 -3.80 24.74
CA VAL A 581 -13.98 -2.73 25.75
C VAL A 581 -12.51 -2.42 26.05
N ASN A 582 -11.71 -3.45 26.32
CA ASN A 582 -10.28 -3.30 26.62
C ASN A 582 -9.49 -2.73 25.43
N ALA A 583 -9.83 -3.13 24.21
CA ALA A 583 -9.14 -2.70 22.99
C ALA A 583 -9.44 -1.23 22.66
N GLN A 584 -10.70 -0.81 22.71
CA GLN A 584 -11.10 0.59 22.46
C GLN A 584 -10.58 1.53 23.56
N MET A 585 -10.71 1.13 24.82
CA MET A 585 -10.23 1.94 25.95
C MET A 585 -8.71 2.12 25.91
N LEU A 586 -7.95 1.08 25.52
CA LEU A 586 -6.50 1.19 25.33
C LEU A 586 -6.13 2.16 24.19
N VAL A 587 -6.80 2.05 23.04
CA VAL A 587 -6.54 2.93 21.88
C VAL A 587 -6.77 4.38 22.27
N THR A 588 -7.93 4.69 22.83
CA THR A 588 -8.29 6.06 23.24
C THR A 588 -7.45 6.59 24.39
N TYR A 589 -7.01 5.76 25.34
CA TYR A 589 -6.06 6.14 26.39
C TYR A 589 -4.71 6.59 25.80
N ILE A 590 -4.19 5.88 24.78
CA ILE A 590 -2.91 6.20 24.11
C ILE A 590 -3.03 7.35 23.10
N GLU A 591 -4.12 7.42 22.34
CA GLU A 591 -4.36 8.50 21.36
C GLU A 591 -4.69 9.85 22.05
N THR A 592 -5.13 9.84 23.32
CA THR A 592 -5.41 11.08 24.07
C THR A 592 -4.10 11.75 24.52
N PRO A 593 -3.83 13.00 24.10
CA PRO A 593 -2.57 13.67 24.41
C PRO A 593 -2.46 14.04 25.90
N ASP A 594 -1.26 13.88 26.46
CA ASP A 594 -0.88 14.27 27.82
C ASP A 594 0.22 15.34 27.77
N SER A 595 -0.14 16.56 28.18
CA SER A 595 0.76 17.73 28.24
C SER A 595 1.83 17.64 29.34
N THR A 596 1.73 16.66 30.25
CA THR A 596 2.62 16.53 31.42
C THR A 596 3.78 15.55 31.22
N THR A 597 3.74 14.74 30.16
CA THR A 597 4.83 13.81 29.83
C THR A 597 6.03 14.58 29.27
N GLY A 598 7.23 14.28 29.77
CA GLY A 598 8.50 14.90 29.36
C GLY A 598 9.17 15.77 30.44
N TRP A 599 8.38 16.53 31.20
CA TRP A 599 8.86 17.37 32.31
C TRP A 599 8.44 16.85 33.71
N THR A 600 7.60 15.81 33.76
CA THR A 600 7.33 15.04 34.99
C THR A 600 8.01 13.68 34.96
N SER A 601 8.34 13.16 36.14
CA SER A 601 8.96 11.84 36.31
C SER A 601 7.90 10.78 36.63
N SER A 602 8.09 9.53 36.19
CA SER A 602 7.12 8.45 36.40
C SER A 602 7.77 7.19 36.96
N VAL A 603 7.30 6.74 38.12
CA VAL A 603 7.90 5.67 38.93
C VAL A 603 6.86 4.59 39.25
N ASP A 604 7.31 3.34 39.36
CA ASP A 604 6.46 2.21 39.74
C ASP A 604 6.59 1.95 41.24
N VAL A 605 5.45 1.93 41.94
CA VAL A 605 5.33 1.81 43.40
C VAL A 605 4.76 0.44 43.77
N ALA A 606 5.27 -0.18 44.84
CA ALA A 606 4.92 -1.55 45.20
C ALA A 606 3.52 -1.72 45.83
N ASP A 607 3.06 -0.77 46.65
CA ASP A 607 1.78 -0.86 47.35
C ASP A 607 1.11 0.52 47.57
N PHE A 608 -0.11 0.53 48.13
CA PHE A 608 -0.88 1.74 48.42
C PHE A 608 -0.44 2.46 49.71
N LYS A 609 0.63 2.02 50.38
CA LYS A 609 1.11 2.70 51.58
C LYS A 609 1.77 4.02 51.20
N THR A 610 1.89 4.90 52.18
CA THR A 610 2.71 6.11 52.09
C THR A 610 4.14 5.72 51.71
N GLN A 611 4.59 6.21 50.55
CA GLN A 611 5.95 6.07 50.08
C GLN A 611 6.76 7.25 50.59
N GLU A 612 7.81 6.99 51.36
CA GLU A 612 8.79 8.00 51.74
C GLU A 612 9.86 8.09 50.65
N ARG A 613 10.05 9.28 50.10
CA ARG A 613 11.05 9.59 49.08
C ARG A 613 12.11 10.48 49.69
N ILE A 614 12.98 9.86 50.47
CA ILE A 614 14.11 10.53 51.12
C ILE A 614 15.18 10.85 50.06
N ARG A 615 15.48 12.15 49.91
CA ARG A 615 16.64 12.65 49.20
C ARG A 615 17.72 13.01 50.21
N LEU A 616 18.90 12.43 50.02
CA LEU A 616 20.14 12.95 50.61
C LEU A 616 20.49 14.27 49.91
N ALA A 617 20.60 15.35 50.66
CA ALA A 617 21.08 16.62 50.12
C ALA A 617 22.52 16.47 49.58
N LYS A 618 22.87 17.23 48.53
CA LYS A 618 24.24 17.18 47.99
C LYS A 618 25.24 17.58 49.08
N GLY A 619 26.16 16.66 49.39
CA GLY A 619 27.17 16.84 50.44
C GLY A 619 28.15 17.96 50.11
N GLY A 620 28.68 18.61 51.16
CA GLY A 620 29.49 19.81 51.04
C GLY A 620 30.71 19.65 50.12
N ALA A 621 31.08 20.75 49.45
CA ALA A 621 32.20 20.79 48.53
C ALA A 621 33.51 20.30 49.18
N LEU A 622 34.37 19.64 48.39
CA LEU A 622 35.68 19.16 48.83
C LEU A 622 36.55 20.33 49.32
N LYS A 623 36.72 20.43 50.64
CA LYS A 623 37.64 21.40 51.25
C LYS A 623 39.09 20.99 50.97
N LYS A 624 39.95 21.97 50.71
CA LYS A 624 41.39 21.75 50.53
C LYS A 624 42.01 21.28 51.85
N LEU A 625 42.37 20.00 51.92
CA LEU A 625 43.04 19.42 53.08
C LEU A 625 44.51 19.91 53.14
N PRO A 626 44.96 20.55 54.24
CA PRO A 626 46.37 20.84 54.46
C PRO A 626 47.15 19.52 54.67
N ARG A 627 48.44 19.49 54.30
CA ARG A 627 49.27 18.31 54.56
C ARG A 627 49.45 18.10 56.07
N GLY A 628 49.09 16.92 56.56
CA GLY A 628 49.28 16.50 57.96
C GLY A 628 48.02 16.49 58.84
N VAL A 629 46.84 16.80 58.30
CA VAL A 629 45.56 16.74 59.04
C VAL A 629 44.61 15.72 58.40
N THR A 630 43.72 15.14 59.22
CA THR A 630 42.63 14.27 58.76
C THR A 630 41.48 15.11 58.18
N ALA A 631 40.76 14.58 57.18
CA ALA A 631 39.62 15.28 56.59
C ALA A 631 38.41 15.34 57.54
N ASP A 632 37.74 16.50 57.59
CA ASP A 632 36.46 16.67 58.29
C ASP A 632 35.40 15.70 57.74
N HIS A 633 34.60 15.11 58.62
CA HIS A 633 33.41 14.36 58.20
C HIS A 633 32.33 15.33 57.67
N THR A 634 31.97 15.21 56.40
CA THR A 634 30.74 15.84 55.88
C THR A 634 29.53 15.02 56.30
N THR A 635 28.64 15.62 57.09
CA THR A 635 27.27 15.13 57.23
C THR A 635 26.46 15.49 55.98
N ARG A 636 25.39 14.75 55.73
CA ARG A 636 24.34 15.10 54.76
C ARG A 636 23.04 15.20 55.53
N ALA A 637 22.22 16.19 55.20
CA ALA A 637 20.85 16.26 55.69
C ALA A 637 19.97 15.38 54.80
N ASP A 638 19.08 14.63 55.43
CA ASP A 638 18.03 13.88 54.77
C ASP A 638 16.77 14.75 54.72
N SER A 639 16.24 14.97 53.52
CA SER A 639 14.95 15.63 53.32
C SER A 639 14.07 14.75 52.46
N GLY A 640 12.85 14.45 52.93
CA GLY A 640 11.94 13.54 52.25
C GLY A 640 10.56 14.13 52.08
N GLU A 641 10.01 14.00 50.87
CA GLU A 641 8.57 14.11 50.67
C GLU A 641 7.94 12.73 50.83
N SER A 642 6.65 12.71 51.17
CA SER A 642 5.87 11.47 51.17
C SER A 642 4.58 11.64 50.36
N TYR A 643 4.18 10.57 49.68
CA TYR A 643 2.93 10.52 48.94
C TYR A 643 2.35 9.10 48.93
N ARG A 644 1.06 8.99 48.61
CA ARG A 644 0.36 7.72 48.44
C ARG A 644 -0.30 7.68 47.06
N ILE A 645 -0.44 6.49 46.50
CA ILE A 645 -1.27 6.24 45.32
C ILE A 645 -2.73 6.11 45.75
N ALA A 646 -3.65 6.56 44.91
CA ALA A 646 -5.08 6.34 45.05
C ALA A 646 -5.60 5.44 43.92
N ARG A 647 -6.79 4.85 44.13
CA ARG A 647 -7.54 4.14 43.10
C ARG A 647 -8.71 4.99 42.67
N TYR A 648 -8.77 5.34 41.39
CA TYR A 648 -9.94 5.93 40.75
C TYR A 648 -10.65 4.83 39.98
N ALA A 649 -11.97 4.73 40.10
CA ALA A 649 -12.75 3.69 39.43
C ALA A 649 -14.17 4.16 39.09
N THR A 650 -14.67 3.66 37.96
CA THR A 650 -16.02 3.92 37.43
C THR A 650 -16.57 2.63 36.82
N GLN A 651 -17.88 2.43 36.94
CA GLN A 651 -18.59 1.24 36.46
C GLN A 651 -19.62 1.61 35.39
N PHE A 652 -19.78 0.75 34.39
CA PHE A 652 -20.87 0.79 33.43
C PHE A 652 -21.30 -0.65 33.08
N SER A 653 -22.52 -0.81 32.57
CA SER A 653 -23.08 -2.12 32.26
C SER A 653 -23.99 -2.08 31.03
N VAL A 654 -24.19 -3.26 30.44
CA VAL A 654 -25.08 -3.55 29.32
C VAL A 654 -26.02 -4.65 29.78
N ASP A 655 -27.33 -4.48 29.60
CA ASP A 655 -28.34 -5.45 30.03
C ASP A 655 -28.91 -6.30 28.88
N GLU A 656 -29.88 -7.15 29.20
CA GLU A 656 -30.56 -7.99 28.22
C GLU A 656 -31.42 -7.20 27.21
N GLN A 657 -31.94 -6.03 27.58
CA GLN A 657 -32.75 -5.18 26.71
C GLN A 657 -31.86 -4.53 25.65
N ASP A 658 -30.68 -4.03 26.04
CA ASP A 658 -29.67 -3.50 25.11
C ASP A 658 -29.27 -4.51 24.02
N LEU A 659 -29.21 -5.80 24.34
CA LEU A 659 -28.92 -6.88 23.38
C LEU A 659 -30.11 -7.22 22.47
N ILE A 660 -31.34 -6.97 22.92
CA ILE A 660 -32.58 -7.27 22.18
C ILE A 660 -32.93 -6.11 21.24
N ASP A 661 -32.75 -4.87 21.68
CA ASP A 661 -33.07 -3.67 20.90
C ASP A 661 -31.91 -3.23 19.99
N ASP A 662 -30.79 -3.98 19.98
CA ASP A 662 -29.55 -3.70 19.25
C ASP A 662 -28.92 -2.34 19.63
N SER A 663 -29.28 -1.82 20.81
CA SER A 663 -28.91 -0.50 21.34
C SER A 663 -27.60 -0.54 22.15
N LEU A 664 -26.57 -1.17 21.59
CA LEU A 664 -25.26 -1.34 22.24
C LEU A 664 -24.41 -0.05 22.32
N ASN A 665 -25.04 1.12 22.44
CA ASN A 665 -24.38 2.43 22.57
C ASN A 665 -23.44 2.48 23.78
N ALA A 666 -23.79 1.79 24.87
CA ALA A 666 -22.91 1.63 26.03
C ALA A 666 -21.60 0.86 25.72
N LEU A 667 -21.53 0.07 24.64
CA LEU A 667 -20.28 -0.51 24.12
C LEU A 667 -19.61 0.36 23.06
N THR A 668 -20.35 1.28 22.42
CA THR A 668 -19.81 2.21 21.42
C THR A 668 -19.09 3.39 22.08
N ASP A 669 -19.75 4.04 23.04
CA ASP A 669 -19.38 5.37 23.52
C ASP A 669 -18.61 5.34 24.85
N MET A 670 -19.02 4.47 25.78
CA MET A 670 -18.42 4.41 27.12
C MET A 670 -16.94 4.00 27.11
N PRO A 671 -16.47 2.96 26.37
CA PRO A 671 -15.05 2.59 26.42
C PRO A 671 -14.12 3.70 25.90
N PRO A 672 -14.43 4.40 24.78
CA PRO A 672 -13.73 5.63 24.39
C PRO A 672 -13.74 6.75 25.43
N GLU A 673 -14.87 7.00 26.09
CA GLU A 673 -14.95 8.02 27.15
C GLU A 673 -14.13 7.66 28.39
N MET A 674 -14.19 6.39 28.83
CA MET A 674 -13.43 5.91 29.98
C MET A 674 -11.91 5.92 29.70
N GLY A 675 -11.48 5.64 28.46
CA GLY A 675 -10.06 5.74 28.07
C GLY A 675 -9.55 7.18 28.10
N ARG A 676 -10.34 8.14 27.58
CA ARG A 676 -10.06 9.58 27.69
C ARG A 676 -10.05 10.06 29.15
N ALA A 677 -11.02 9.64 29.95
CA ALA A 677 -11.11 9.98 31.37
C ALA A 677 -9.90 9.46 32.16
N ALA A 678 -9.51 8.20 31.95
CA ALA A 678 -8.34 7.61 32.58
C ALA A 678 -7.03 8.36 32.24
N GLN A 679 -6.88 8.83 30.99
CA GLN A 679 -5.71 9.61 30.57
C GLN A 679 -5.73 11.04 31.15
N ARG A 680 -6.91 11.65 31.32
CA ARG A 680 -7.06 13.00 31.91
C ARG A 680 -6.61 13.07 33.38
N LEU A 681 -6.81 11.99 34.16
CA LEU A 681 -6.47 11.94 35.59
C LEU A 681 -5.02 12.40 35.90
N ARG A 682 -4.06 12.09 35.03
CA ARG A 682 -2.65 12.48 35.24
C ARG A 682 -2.46 14.01 35.10
N PRO A 683 -2.81 14.65 33.97
CA PRO A 683 -2.89 16.12 33.88
C PRO A 683 -3.67 16.76 35.02
N ASP A 684 -4.85 16.24 35.36
CA ASP A 684 -5.73 16.83 36.37
C ASP A 684 -5.01 16.92 37.74
N LEU A 685 -4.39 15.82 38.19
CA LEU A 685 -3.58 15.78 39.41
C LEU A 685 -2.38 16.75 39.37
N ILE A 686 -1.69 16.84 38.23
CA ILE A 686 -0.44 17.60 38.11
C ILE A 686 -0.71 19.11 38.07
N TYR A 687 -1.71 19.56 37.30
CA TYR A 687 -2.09 20.97 37.28
C TYR A 687 -2.75 21.40 38.59
N ALA A 688 -3.49 20.50 39.27
CA ALA A 688 -3.96 20.74 40.63
C ALA A 688 -2.79 21.00 41.59
N ILE A 689 -1.71 20.20 41.56
CA ILE A 689 -0.51 20.44 42.38
C ILE A 689 0.11 21.84 42.11
N LEU A 690 0.21 22.23 40.84
CA LEU A 690 0.77 23.54 40.46
C LEU A 690 -0.08 24.72 40.95
N LYS A 691 -1.42 24.63 40.84
CA LYS A 691 -2.33 25.70 41.27
C LYS A 691 -2.57 25.70 42.80
N ALA A 692 -2.56 24.54 43.45
CA ALA A 692 -2.67 24.41 44.90
C ALA A 692 -1.51 25.10 45.64
N ASN A 693 -0.32 25.13 45.04
CA ASN A 693 0.91 25.71 45.61
C ASN A 693 1.17 25.26 47.06
N ALA A 694 0.91 23.99 47.35
CA ALA A 694 1.00 23.44 48.70
C ALA A 694 2.43 23.53 49.27
N ALA A 695 2.54 23.55 50.59
CA ALA A 695 3.82 23.48 51.27
C ALA A 695 4.52 22.12 51.03
N LEU A 696 5.83 22.15 50.84
CA LEU A 696 6.67 20.97 50.81
C LEU A 696 6.90 20.47 52.25
N GLY A 697 6.87 19.15 52.44
CA GLY A 697 7.16 18.53 53.73
C GLY A 697 8.61 18.72 54.19
N ALA A 698 9.53 18.91 53.25
CA ALA A 698 10.96 19.12 53.53
C ALA A 698 11.31 20.42 54.28
N ASP A 699 10.58 21.51 54.01
CA ASP A 699 10.88 22.85 54.54
C ASP A 699 9.66 23.63 55.07
N SER A 700 8.44 23.09 54.91
CA SER A 700 7.17 23.73 55.25
C SER A 700 6.88 25.04 54.50
N ILE A 701 7.57 25.29 53.38
CA ILE A 701 7.38 26.47 52.53
C ILE A 701 6.60 26.05 51.27
N ALA A 702 5.75 26.94 50.77
CA ALA A 702 5.00 26.74 49.52
C ALA A 702 5.93 26.40 48.33
N LEU A 703 5.48 25.51 47.44
CA LEU A 703 6.24 25.08 46.25
C LEU A 703 6.83 26.27 45.48
N PHE A 704 6.04 27.30 45.25
CA PHE A 704 6.43 28.60 44.70
C PHE A 704 6.44 29.66 45.81
N HIS A 705 7.63 30.13 46.19
CA HIS A 705 7.80 31.13 47.24
C HIS A 705 9.05 32.01 47.00
N SER A 706 9.04 33.23 47.53
CA SER A 706 10.17 34.17 47.39
C SER A 706 11.46 33.62 48.00
N SER A 707 11.37 32.95 49.16
CA SER A 707 12.50 32.25 49.82
C SER A 707 13.15 31.17 48.94
N HIS A 708 12.40 30.57 48.01
CA HIS A 708 12.88 29.56 47.08
C HIS A 708 13.48 30.18 45.80
N ASN A 709 13.44 31.51 45.64
CA ASN A 709 13.87 32.24 44.46
C ASN A 709 13.24 31.74 43.14
N ASN A 710 12.08 31.08 43.23
CA ASN A 710 11.43 30.38 42.13
C ASN A 710 10.05 30.97 41.75
N THR A 711 9.74 32.17 42.20
CA THR A 711 8.52 32.90 41.85
C THR A 711 8.81 34.37 41.55
N ASP A 712 7.91 35.03 40.83
CA ASP A 712 7.87 36.49 40.66
C ASP A 712 6.41 36.94 40.52
N SER A 713 5.97 37.84 41.40
CA SER A 713 4.59 38.30 41.48
C SER A 713 4.25 39.46 40.54
N SER A 714 5.19 39.88 39.67
CA SER A 714 4.94 40.89 38.64
C SER A 714 5.82 40.59 37.42
N ALA A 715 5.51 39.49 36.74
CA ALA A 715 6.27 38.94 35.65
C ALA A 715 5.36 38.37 34.55
N ALA A 716 4.51 39.20 33.96
CA ALA A 716 3.78 38.87 32.73
C ALA A 716 4.73 38.32 31.65
N LEU A 717 4.23 37.38 30.84
CA LEU A 717 5.04 36.66 29.85
C LEU A 717 5.59 37.63 28.78
N ALA A 718 6.87 37.95 28.92
CA ALA A 718 7.60 38.85 28.03
C ALA A 718 9.07 38.45 27.97
N ALA A 719 9.77 38.82 26.89
CA ALA A 719 11.14 38.36 26.62
C ALA A 719 12.12 38.58 27.79
N ASP A 720 12.04 39.70 28.50
CA ASP A 720 12.96 39.98 29.61
C ASP A 720 12.58 39.27 30.91
N LYS A 721 11.28 39.05 31.16
CA LYS A 721 10.79 38.24 32.29
C LYS A 721 11.10 36.76 32.08
N LEU A 722 10.98 36.26 30.85
CA LEU A 722 11.36 34.91 30.46
C LEU A 722 12.88 34.68 30.63
N LYS A 723 13.73 35.61 30.17
CA LYS A 723 15.18 35.57 30.43
C LYS A 723 15.51 35.55 31.92
N ALA A 724 14.84 36.40 32.72
CA ALA A 724 15.05 36.45 34.17
C ALA A 724 14.64 35.13 34.86
N GLY A 725 13.51 34.52 34.47
CA GLY A 725 13.07 33.21 34.94
C GLY A 725 14.07 32.09 34.60
N ILE A 726 14.55 32.06 33.35
CA ILE A 726 15.60 31.11 32.90
C ILE A 726 16.86 31.26 33.76
N THR A 727 17.33 32.49 34.00
CA THR A 727 18.49 32.73 34.86
C THR A 727 18.23 32.28 36.29
N ARG A 728 17.05 32.56 36.88
CA ARG A 728 16.70 32.13 38.24
C ARG A 728 16.73 30.61 38.40
N VAL A 729 16.20 29.84 37.44
CA VAL A 729 16.29 28.36 37.46
C VAL A 729 17.75 27.90 37.36
N SER A 730 18.57 28.50 36.49
CA SER A 730 19.96 28.07 36.31
C SER A 730 20.90 28.39 37.48
N VAL A 731 20.62 29.44 38.28
CA VAL A 731 21.43 29.79 39.46
C VAL A 731 20.99 29.10 40.75
N GLN A 732 20.02 28.19 40.70
CA GLN A 732 19.57 27.44 41.87
C GLN A 732 20.72 26.63 42.50
N THR A 733 20.72 26.59 43.83
CA THR A 733 21.76 25.91 44.63
C THR A 733 21.15 24.86 45.54
N ASP A 734 21.94 23.85 45.89
CA ASP A 734 21.63 22.88 46.92
C ASP A 734 22.78 22.87 47.93
N ASN A 735 22.53 23.29 49.17
CA ASN A 735 23.55 23.50 50.21
C ASN A 735 24.78 24.31 49.74
N GLY A 736 24.57 25.35 48.93
CA GLY A 736 25.64 26.20 48.39
C GLY A 736 26.40 25.60 47.20
N VAL A 737 25.98 24.45 46.68
CA VAL A 737 26.48 23.88 45.43
C VAL A 737 25.56 24.28 44.28
N ASN A 738 26.09 24.95 43.26
CA ASN A 738 25.32 25.33 42.07
C ASN A 738 24.83 24.08 41.32
N LEU A 739 23.53 24.03 41.01
CA LEU A 739 22.94 22.91 40.27
C LEU A 739 23.04 23.05 38.75
N ASN A 740 23.24 24.27 38.23
CA ASN A 740 23.34 24.58 36.80
C ASN A 740 22.18 23.98 35.97
N LEU A 741 20.95 24.07 36.50
CA LEU A 741 19.77 23.51 35.84
C LEU A 741 19.46 24.27 34.55
N ILE A 742 19.09 23.53 33.50
CA ILE A 742 18.68 24.10 32.22
C ILE A 742 17.17 23.90 32.10
N PRO A 743 16.34 24.97 32.06
CA PRO A 743 14.93 24.82 31.77
C PRO A 743 14.76 24.28 30.35
N THR A 744 13.87 23.30 30.17
CA THR A 744 13.61 22.65 28.87
C THR A 744 12.18 22.82 28.40
N HIS A 745 11.23 23.10 29.29
CA HIS A 745 9.82 23.32 28.95
C HIS A 745 9.34 24.68 29.48
N LEU A 746 8.57 25.38 28.66
CA LEU A 746 7.78 26.57 29.01
C LEU A 746 6.31 26.16 29.01
N ILE A 747 5.68 26.16 30.18
CA ILE A 747 4.29 25.73 30.38
C ILE A 747 3.43 26.99 30.49
N VAL A 748 2.44 27.13 29.62
CA VAL A 748 1.57 28.30 29.55
C VAL A 748 0.09 27.91 29.41
N PRO A 749 -0.83 28.77 29.88
CA PRO A 749 -2.23 28.72 29.46
C PRO A 749 -2.38 28.83 27.94
N THR A 750 -3.49 28.33 27.41
CA THR A 750 -3.82 28.44 25.99
C THR A 750 -3.98 29.89 25.55
N THR A 751 -4.42 30.79 26.43
CA THR A 751 -4.45 32.25 26.15
C THR A 751 -3.06 32.84 25.84
N LEU A 752 -1.99 32.30 26.44
CA LEU A 752 -0.60 32.76 26.23
C LEU A 752 0.17 31.93 25.19
N SER A 753 -0.46 30.95 24.54
CA SER A 753 0.17 30.07 23.54
C SER A 753 0.88 30.85 22.42
N PHE A 754 0.16 31.75 21.74
CA PHE A 754 0.70 32.58 20.66
C PHE A 754 1.87 33.47 21.11
N THR A 755 1.81 34.03 22.33
CA THR A 755 2.90 34.82 22.91
C THR A 755 4.12 33.94 23.23
N GLY A 756 3.89 32.71 23.69
CA GLY A 756 4.94 31.70 23.89
C GLY A 756 5.63 31.33 22.57
N ASP A 757 4.86 31.04 21.53
CA ASP A 757 5.37 30.72 20.19
C ASP A 757 6.14 31.91 19.58
N GLU A 758 5.65 33.14 19.70
CA GLU A 758 6.38 34.32 19.23
C GLU A 758 7.75 34.46 19.91
N LEU A 759 7.82 34.29 21.23
CA LEU A 759 9.06 34.37 22.00
C LEU A 759 10.06 33.25 21.69
N LEU A 760 9.57 32.04 21.38
CA LEU A 760 10.41 30.86 21.14
C LEU A 760 10.80 30.65 19.67
N ALA A 761 9.92 30.97 18.73
CA ALA A 761 10.10 30.68 17.29
C ALA A 761 10.47 31.90 16.43
N SER A 762 10.19 33.14 16.87
CA SER A 762 10.53 34.32 16.06
C SER A 762 12.03 34.44 15.80
N ALA A 763 12.41 34.85 14.59
CA ALA A 763 13.80 35.06 14.19
C ALA A 763 14.48 36.22 14.95
N ALA A 764 13.70 37.23 15.36
CA ALA A 764 14.17 38.39 16.11
C ALA A 764 13.16 38.78 17.20
N ILE A 765 13.64 39.17 18.37
CA ILE A 765 12.81 39.70 19.46
C ILE A 765 12.96 41.22 19.49
N ILE A 766 11.86 41.92 19.27
CA ILE A 766 11.76 43.37 19.43
C ILE A 766 11.35 43.65 20.87
N ILE A 767 12.24 44.25 21.66
CA ILE A 767 11.93 44.64 23.04
C ILE A 767 11.37 46.06 23.02
N ALA A 768 10.10 46.20 23.42
CA ALA A 768 9.49 47.50 23.64
C ALA A 768 10.21 48.23 24.79
N GLY A 769 10.97 49.27 24.46
CA GLY A 769 11.50 50.19 25.46
C GLY A 769 10.41 51.13 25.99
N THR A 770 10.71 51.83 27.08
CA THR A 770 9.82 52.85 27.64
C THR A 770 9.43 53.87 26.57
N ALA A 771 8.12 54.05 26.38
CA ALA A 771 7.47 55.10 25.58
C ALA A 771 8.21 55.52 24.30
N GLY A 772 8.17 54.69 23.26
CA GLY A 772 8.54 55.10 21.90
C GLY A 772 9.99 54.88 21.49
N SER A 773 10.78 54.12 22.25
CA SER A 773 12.09 53.62 21.78
C SER A 773 12.04 52.11 21.54
N VAL A 774 12.39 51.70 20.31
CA VAL A 774 12.49 50.29 19.93
C VAL A 774 13.95 49.87 20.04
N THR A 775 14.30 49.15 21.12
CA THR A 775 15.66 48.63 21.32
C THR A 775 15.80 47.24 20.70
N GLU A 776 16.13 47.21 19.42
CA GLU A 776 16.51 45.97 18.72
C GLU A 776 17.86 45.45 19.25
N ARG A 777 17.87 44.29 19.92
CA ARG A 777 19.12 43.57 20.26
C ARG A 777 19.55 42.63 19.13
N GLY A 778 19.67 43.18 17.92
CA GLY A 778 20.23 42.51 16.75
C GLY A 778 19.36 41.41 16.12
N THR A 779 19.85 40.86 15.02
CA THR A 779 19.10 40.00 14.07
C THR A 779 18.93 38.54 14.50
N LYS A 780 19.09 38.20 15.80
CA LYS A 780 19.00 36.81 16.28
C LYS A 780 18.29 36.70 17.63
N ASN A 781 17.23 35.90 17.68
CA ASN A 781 16.56 35.51 18.92
C ASN A 781 17.48 34.62 19.79
N THR A 782 17.88 35.15 20.95
CA THR A 782 18.72 34.46 21.96
C THR A 782 17.94 33.50 22.86
N ILE A 783 16.61 33.56 22.87
CA ILE A 783 15.74 32.63 23.59
C ILE A 783 15.54 31.37 22.74
N ALA A 784 15.28 31.50 21.44
CA ALA A 784 15.17 30.38 20.50
C ALA A 784 16.38 29.42 20.57
N SER A 785 17.60 29.97 20.70
CA SER A 785 18.83 29.16 20.83
C SER A 785 18.94 28.33 22.11
N ARG A 786 17.98 28.44 23.04
CA ARG A 786 17.92 27.60 24.25
C ARG A 786 17.13 26.30 24.06
N GLY A 787 16.36 26.16 22.98
CA GLY A 787 15.63 24.92 22.67
C GLY A 787 14.53 24.58 23.68
N LEU A 788 13.85 25.58 24.25
CA LEU A 788 12.67 25.37 25.10
C LEU A 788 11.51 24.82 24.27
N GLN A 789 10.81 23.80 24.80
CA GLN A 789 9.57 23.29 24.24
C GLN A 789 8.37 24.01 24.86
N LEU A 790 7.43 24.47 24.04
CA LEU A 790 6.17 25.04 24.51
C LEU A 790 5.20 23.92 24.91
N VAL A 791 4.60 24.05 26.09
CA VAL A 791 3.54 23.17 26.61
C VAL A 791 2.33 24.04 26.89
N THR A 792 1.20 23.74 26.23
CA THR A 792 -0.05 24.47 26.39
C THR A 792 -1.12 23.55 26.99
N ASP A 793 -1.87 24.03 27.99
CA ASP A 793 -3.00 23.28 28.55
C ASP A 793 -4.12 24.23 29.01
N SER A 794 -5.37 23.91 28.66
CA SER A 794 -6.54 24.74 28.94
C SER A 794 -6.98 24.70 30.41
N ARG A 795 -6.47 23.75 31.21
CA ARG A 795 -6.68 23.70 32.67
C ARG A 795 -6.09 24.90 33.40
N LEU A 796 -5.04 25.51 32.84
CA LEU A 796 -4.47 26.72 33.40
C LEU A 796 -5.40 27.93 33.22
N ASP A 797 -6.17 27.99 32.12
CA ASP A 797 -7.18 29.02 31.87
C ASP A 797 -8.50 28.78 32.62
N ASN A 798 -9.08 27.59 32.45
CA ASN A 798 -10.42 27.27 32.94
C ASN A 798 -10.45 26.84 34.42
N GLY A 799 -9.30 26.47 34.98
CA GLY A 799 -9.18 25.82 36.28
C GLY A 799 -9.18 24.29 36.19
N VAL A 800 -8.97 23.66 37.34
CA VAL A 800 -8.82 22.22 37.48
C VAL A 800 -9.39 21.75 38.82
N VAL A 801 -10.11 20.63 38.81
CA VAL A 801 -10.55 19.95 40.04
C VAL A 801 -9.55 18.85 40.34
N ASP A 802 -9.02 18.82 41.57
CA ASP A 802 -8.16 17.72 42.02
C ASP A 802 -9.00 16.45 42.21
N PRO A 803 -8.80 15.37 41.43
CA PRO A 803 -9.57 14.15 41.61
C PRO A 803 -9.26 13.44 42.94
N ALA A 804 -8.15 13.74 43.61
CA ALA A 804 -7.78 13.13 44.89
C ALA A 804 -8.43 13.79 46.12
N THR A 805 -8.79 15.07 46.03
CA THR A 805 -9.34 15.86 47.16
C THR A 805 -10.67 16.54 46.86
N GLU A 806 -11.15 16.47 45.61
CA GLU A 806 -12.37 17.13 45.08
C GLU A 806 -12.35 18.66 45.18
N VAL A 807 -11.20 19.27 45.49
CA VAL A 807 -11.01 20.72 45.55
C VAL A 807 -10.87 21.30 44.14
N SER A 808 -11.69 22.30 43.83
CA SER A 808 -11.59 23.06 42.57
C SER A 808 -10.64 24.25 42.72
N TYR A 809 -9.65 24.33 41.84
CA TYR A 809 -8.71 25.43 41.73
C TYR A 809 -9.04 26.28 40.51
N ALA A 810 -9.24 27.59 40.72
CA ALA A 810 -9.51 28.54 39.64
C ALA A 810 -8.30 28.67 38.70
N GLY A 811 -8.59 28.83 37.41
CA GLY A 811 -7.59 29.16 36.40
C GLY A 811 -7.09 30.60 36.51
N ASP A 812 -5.97 30.87 35.86
CA ASP A 812 -5.37 32.19 35.70
C ASP A 812 -4.73 32.24 34.31
N THR A 813 -5.22 33.14 33.45
CA THR A 813 -4.79 33.29 32.06
C THR A 813 -3.39 33.91 31.94
N ASN A 814 -2.83 34.43 33.02
CA ASN A 814 -1.60 35.22 33.03
C ASN A 814 -0.42 34.50 33.71
N ASP A 815 -0.70 33.50 34.56
CA ASP A 815 0.30 32.59 35.16
C ASP A 815 1.07 31.82 34.07
N TRP A 816 2.40 31.73 34.18
CA TRP A 816 3.22 30.82 33.37
C TRP A 816 4.34 30.17 34.20
N PHE A 817 4.83 29.02 33.74
CA PHE A 817 5.79 28.21 34.47
C PHE A 817 6.96 27.76 33.59
N LEU A 818 8.14 27.59 34.17
CA LEU A 818 9.28 26.92 33.56
C LEU A 818 9.58 25.62 34.30
N ALA A 819 9.90 24.57 33.57
CA ALA A 819 10.37 23.30 34.12
C ALA A 819 11.71 22.87 33.51
N ALA A 820 12.64 22.43 34.35
CA ALA A 820 13.90 21.83 33.94
C ALA A 820 13.80 20.30 33.84
N GLY A 821 13.91 19.78 32.61
CA GLY A 821 13.93 18.34 32.35
C GLY A 821 15.12 17.66 33.03
N GLY A 822 14.87 16.53 33.69
CA GLY A 822 15.87 15.81 34.48
C GLY A 822 15.97 16.25 35.95
N GLY A 823 15.27 17.32 36.36
CA GLY A 823 14.95 17.55 37.77
C GLY A 823 13.83 16.61 38.22
N HIS A 824 13.92 16.07 39.44
CA HIS A 824 12.81 15.36 40.08
C HIS A 824 11.79 16.38 40.61
N THR A 825 11.10 17.06 39.68
CA THR A 825 10.10 18.12 39.91
C THR A 825 8.82 17.57 40.53
N ILE A 826 8.11 16.74 39.76
CA ILE A 826 6.88 16.05 40.15
C ILE A 826 7.10 14.58 39.83
N GLU A 827 6.84 13.71 40.82
CA GLU A 827 6.83 12.27 40.65
C GLU A 827 5.38 11.80 40.54
N VAL A 828 5.09 11.05 39.47
CA VAL A 828 3.85 10.31 39.28
C VAL A 828 4.12 8.85 39.58
N GLY A 829 3.54 8.35 40.67
CA GLY A 829 3.59 6.94 41.06
C GLY A 829 2.46 6.15 40.41
N TYR A 830 2.80 5.03 39.79
CA TYR A 830 1.85 4.02 39.30
C TYR A 830 1.99 2.72 40.10
N LEU A 831 0.89 1.98 40.30
CA LEU A 831 0.99 0.68 40.97
C LEU A 831 1.77 -0.32 40.11
N ARG A 832 2.83 -0.91 40.65
CA ARG A 832 3.71 -1.86 39.96
C ARG A 832 2.92 -3.07 39.44
N GLY A 833 3.17 -3.44 38.18
CA GLY A 833 2.48 -4.55 37.51
C GLY A 833 1.20 -4.16 36.76
N THR A 834 0.71 -2.93 36.88
CA THR A 834 -0.41 -2.39 36.08
C THR A 834 -0.01 -1.90 34.68
N GLY A 835 1.28 -1.97 34.33
CA GLY A 835 1.79 -1.49 33.04
C GLY A 835 1.55 0.00 32.78
N ARG A 836 1.28 0.81 33.82
CA ARG A 836 0.90 2.23 33.74
C ARG A 836 -0.34 2.49 32.89
N ALA A 837 -1.25 1.51 32.82
CA ALA A 837 -2.50 1.61 32.09
C ALA A 837 -3.71 1.47 33.04
N PRO A 838 -4.91 1.90 32.63
CA PRO A 838 -6.14 1.49 33.30
C PRO A 838 -6.30 -0.05 33.28
N GLN A 839 -7.19 -0.54 34.13
CA GLN A 839 -7.48 -1.96 34.32
C GLN A 839 -8.98 -2.16 34.26
N VAL A 840 -9.45 -3.15 33.51
CA VAL A 840 -10.87 -3.50 33.42
C VAL A 840 -11.11 -4.85 34.09
N ARG A 841 -12.19 -4.94 34.86
CA ARG A 841 -12.71 -6.20 35.40
C ARG A 841 -14.18 -6.37 34.99
N PRO A 842 -14.53 -7.38 34.17
CA PRO A 842 -15.93 -7.71 33.94
C PRO A 842 -16.55 -8.36 35.19
N TYR A 843 -17.85 -8.15 35.36
CA TYR A 843 -18.71 -8.82 36.32
C TYR A 843 -20.08 -9.09 35.68
N MET A 844 -20.81 -10.09 36.19
CA MET A 844 -22.20 -10.33 35.78
C MET A 844 -23.14 -9.47 36.62
N LEU A 845 -24.19 -8.92 36.00
CA LEU A 845 -25.30 -8.31 36.73
C LEU A 845 -26.00 -9.36 37.61
N ASP A 846 -26.52 -8.93 38.76
CA ASP A 846 -27.18 -9.79 39.75
C ASP A 846 -28.60 -9.30 40.08
N LYS A 847 -29.26 -9.93 41.07
CA LYS A 847 -30.56 -9.50 41.62
C LYS A 847 -31.72 -9.42 40.61
N GLY A 848 -31.72 -10.29 39.59
CA GLY A 848 -32.82 -10.42 38.63
C GLY A 848 -32.67 -9.56 37.37
N GLN A 849 -31.51 -8.93 37.17
CA GLN A 849 -31.09 -8.36 35.90
C GLN A 849 -30.07 -9.30 35.24
N PHE A 850 -30.24 -9.58 33.95
CA PHE A 850 -29.23 -10.30 33.15
C PHE A 850 -28.43 -9.29 32.33
N GLY A 851 -27.11 -9.46 32.29
CA GLY A 851 -26.21 -8.59 31.56
C GLY A 851 -24.79 -8.62 32.10
N ILE A 852 -23.91 -7.79 31.52
CA ILE A 852 -22.48 -7.72 31.84
C ILE A 852 -22.13 -6.28 32.22
N GLY A 853 -21.38 -6.13 33.32
CA GLY A 853 -20.80 -4.86 33.75
C GLY A 853 -19.27 -4.87 33.72
N TRP A 854 -18.67 -3.69 33.61
CA TRP A 854 -17.23 -3.48 33.62
C TRP A 854 -16.82 -2.45 34.67
N ASP A 855 -15.96 -2.89 35.59
CA ASP A 855 -15.27 -2.07 36.60
C ASP A 855 -13.94 -1.58 36.01
N VAL A 856 -13.92 -0.32 35.56
CA VAL A 856 -12.72 0.35 35.04
C VAL A 856 -12.04 1.08 36.17
N LYS A 857 -10.75 0.79 36.41
CA LYS A 857 -9.96 1.43 37.47
C LYS A 857 -8.57 1.87 36.99
N HIS A 858 -8.05 2.95 37.54
CA HIS A 858 -6.68 3.41 37.32
C HIS A 858 -6.03 3.75 38.67
N ASP A 859 -4.84 3.18 38.92
CA ASP A 859 -4.12 3.26 40.19
C ASP A 859 -2.88 4.17 40.03
N LEU A 860 -3.05 5.47 40.34
CA LEU A 860 -1.99 6.48 40.25
C LEU A 860 -2.04 7.51 41.40
N GLY A 861 -0.94 8.23 41.59
CA GLY A 861 -0.86 9.41 42.47
C GLY A 861 0.32 10.29 42.06
N ALA A 862 0.26 11.59 42.37
CA ALA A 862 1.31 12.54 42.04
C ALA A 862 1.66 13.43 43.25
N LYS A 863 2.92 13.91 43.32
CA LYS A 863 3.39 14.84 44.35
C LYS A 863 4.57 15.66 43.82
N ALA A 864 4.64 16.94 44.20
CA ALA A 864 5.83 17.76 43.98
C ALA A 864 6.96 17.34 44.93
N MET A 865 8.15 17.12 44.36
CA MET A 865 9.31 16.51 45.00
C MET A 865 10.48 17.48 45.21
N ASP A 866 10.63 18.50 44.36
CA ASP A 866 11.63 19.57 44.51
C ASP A 866 11.12 20.87 43.87
N TYR A 867 11.35 22.00 44.55
CA TYR A 867 11.02 23.35 44.06
C TYR A 867 12.06 23.90 43.08
N ARG A 868 13.32 23.44 43.15
CA ARG A 868 14.48 24.08 42.50
C ARG A 868 14.46 24.00 40.97
N SER A 869 13.79 22.99 40.43
CA SER A 869 13.67 22.76 38.97
C SER A 869 12.43 23.40 38.34
N PHE A 870 11.67 24.18 39.11
CA PHE A 870 10.56 25.00 38.62
C PHE A 870 10.82 26.50 38.77
N TYR A 871 10.07 27.29 38.01
CA TYR A 871 9.86 28.72 38.26
C TYR A 871 8.43 29.12 37.84
N ARG A 872 7.78 30.04 38.56
CA ARG A 872 6.48 30.64 38.22
C ARG A 872 6.63 32.14 37.97
N GLY A 873 6.12 32.63 36.85
CA GLY A 873 5.86 34.06 36.65
C GLY A 873 4.35 34.31 36.75
N GLN A 874 3.96 35.25 37.62
CA GLN A 874 2.57 35.70 37.73
C GLN A 874 2.43 37.01 36.95
N GLY A 875 1.43 37.11 36.07
CA GLY A 875 1.29 38.24 35.13
C GLY A 875 0.47 39.41 35.63
#